data_AF-A0A8H6PNY0-F1
#
_entry.id   AF-A0A8H6PNY0-F1
#
_cell.length_a   1.000
_cell.length_b   1.000
_cell.length_c   1.000
_cell.angle_alpha   90.00
_cell.angle_beta   90.00
_cell.angle_gamma   90.00
#
_symmetry.space_group_name_H-M   'P 1'
#
loop_
_entity.id
_entity.type
_entity.pdbx_description
1 polymer ?
#
loop_
_entity_poly.entity_id
_entity_poly.type
_entity_poly.pdbx_seq_one_letter_code
_entity_poly.pdbx_strand_id
1 'polypeptide(L)'
;METLSFRRRSSVYQQRRLSVDFKKNSWAAPPSGNIYAGLSVLFTDDGQATIALAIRDVTYLLEFIQEKVPRKDNKPLSQAISDFVVDQLLKFSEKHLEKFIGLAMPQHLEEACPGLCSRLWAELDVIPLVLPEEMRKENEPSKQPLPTYPNWETRSLDEQAESMGRKCVRLFGPENIPLLQVGFLGLVEVDTAFHVRLTDLDDFKTTVRPRTWSAVEHWASDLKKRNVKIAFFSATPQGGGVALMRHALVRFSYSLGTDIKWYVPKPRPGVFRITKTNHNILQGVSNPGDRCTEEDWEKVTDWIQENAKRYWLRPGGPLRPPSEGGADVIIMDDPQMPALIPIAKEMAPDRPVIFRSHIQIRSDLIAKPDTPQAEAWGRMWELIKQADLFISHPVSSFVPKNVPKEIVGYMGATTDWLDGLNKNMRDWDMAYYGRVFNAACRNSGMPVINVPEDEYIVQIARFDPSKGIFDVVESYEKFYNRLTAAYPEKKPPKLLICGHGSIDDPDGSLIYDAVVSHIEHNIPYLIDQISVMRLGPSDQVLNALMSKAKVALQLSTREGFEVKVSEAVHKGTPIIATRAGGIPLQIENNKNGFLVDVGDTDAVADHLFKLFANEEFYGEMSRYGTKNVCDEVSTVGGALSWLYLASKMSKHEPVKPDGRFINDMAREEAGFPYEPDESRLTRAVEVAKMG
;
A
#
# COMPACT_ATOMS: atom_id res chain seq x y z
N MET A 1 -38.71 8.07 38.02
CA MET A 1 -38.58 7.69 36.60
C MET A 1 -37.12 7.85 36.25
N GLU A 2 -36.36 6.75 36.23
CA GLU A 2 -34.99 6.76 35.70
C GLU A 2 -35.06 7.25 34.25
N THR A 3 -34.28 8.27 33.91
CA THR A 3 -34.10 8.74 32.55
C THR A 3 -33.67 7.55 31.69
N LEU A 4 -34.54 7.11 30.79
CA LEU A 4 -34.25 6.04 29.82
C LEU A 4 -33.10 6.51 28.92
N SER A 5 -31.84 6.22 29.31
CA SER A 5 -30.68 6.43 28.46
C SER A 5 -30.84 5.57 27.21
N PHE A 6 -30.68 6.16 26.02
CA PHE A 6 -30.67 5.43 24.75
C PHE A 6 -29.44 4.51 24.68
N ARG A 7 -29.55 3.31 25.27
CA ARG A 7 -28.50 2.29 25.30
C ARG A 7 -28.97 1.04 24.58
N ARG A 8 -28.15 0.51 23.68
CA ARG A 8 -28.47 -0.73 22.98
C ARG A 8 -28.48 -1.88 23.98
N ARG A 9 -29.64 -2.52 24.15
CA ARG A 9 -29.73 -3.79 24.86
C ARG A 9 -29.38 -4.90 23.88
N SER A 10 -28.22 -5.53 24.04
CA SER A 10 -27.90 -6.73 23.27
C SER A 10 -28.89 -7.84 23.61
N SER A 11 -29.31 -8.60 22.60
CA SER A 11 -30.12 -9.78 22.84
C SER A 11 -29.35 -10.76 23.72
N VAL A 12 -29.97 -11.28 24.78
CA VAL A 12 -29.40 -12.32 25.65
C VAL A 12 -29.00 -13.55 24.84
N TYR A 13 -29.75 -13.86 23.77
CA TYR A 13 -29.42 -14.96 22.85
C TYR A 13 -28.18 -14.65 22.00
N GLN A 14 -28.05 -13.42 21.52
CA GLN A 14 -26.86 -12.97 20.79
C GLN A 14 -25.63 -12.99 21.70
N GLN A 15 -25.72 -12.46 22.92
CA GLN A 15 -24.63 -12.52 23.91
C GLN A 15 -24.27 -13.96 24.27
N ARG A 16 -25.25 -14.85 24.46
CA ARG A 16 -25.01 -16.25 24.79
C ARG A 16 -24.31 -16.99 23.64
N ARG A 17 -24.79 -16.83 22.40
CA ARG A 17 -24.18 -17.45 21.21
C ARG A 17 -22.76 -16.93 20.95
N LEU A 18 -22.55 -15.63 21.16
CA LEU A 18 -21.22 -15.02 21.13
C LEU A 18 -20.31 -15.56 22.24
N SER A 19 -20.80 -15.72 23.47
CA SER A 19 -19.99 -16.21 24.61
C SER A 19 -19.60 -17.70 24.55
N VAL A 20 -20.34 -18.51 23.78
CA VAL A 20 -20.13 -19.97 23.68
C VAL A 20 -19.26 -20.33 22.47
N ASP A 21 -19.35 -19.60 21.36
CA ASP A 21 -18.61 -19.91 20.12
C ASP A 21 -17.43 -18.97 19.81
N PHE A 22 -17.36 -17.76 20.40
CA PHE A 22 -16.27 -16.82 20.12
C PHE A 22 -15.20 -16.86 21.22
N LYS A 23 -14.14 -17.65 21.00
CA LYS A 23 -12.84 -17.28 21.59
C LYS A 23 -12.43 -15.93 21.00
N LYS A 24 -12.27 -14.90 21.86
CA LYS A 24 -12.09 -13.47 21.50
C LYS A 24 -11.11 -13.22 20.33
N ASN A 25 -10.00 -13.95 20.29
CA ASN A 25 -8.93 -13.78 19.28
C ASN A 25 -8.86 -14.93 18.27
N SER A 26 -9.88 -15.80 18.23
CA SER A 26 -9.90 -16.92 17.28
C SER A 26 -10.49 -16.51 15.94
N TRP A 27 -9.96 -17.14 14.90
CA TRP A 27 -10.47 -17.02 13.53
C TRP A 27 -11.63 -18.00 13.28
N ALA A 28 -11.91 -18.89 14.22
CA ALA A 28 -12.96 -19.90 14.17
C ALA A 28 -14.33 -19.34 14.61
N ALA A 29 -14.84 -18.32 13.92
CA ALA A 29 -16.21 -17.84 14.10
C ALA A 29 -16.70 -17.06 12.86
N PRO A 30 -18.01 -16.77 12.73
CA PRO A 30 -18.52 -15.85 11.72
C PRO A 30 -17.92 -14.44 11.86
N PRO A 31 -17.78 -13.67 10.77
CA PRO A 31 -17.31 -12.29 10.85
C PRO A 31 -18.24 -11.45 11.73
N SER A 32 -17.63 -10.51 12.47
CA SER A 32 -18.34 -9.54 13.30
C SER A 32 -19.16 -8.58 12.44
N GLY A 33 -20.20 -7.98 13.02
CA GLY A 33 -20.94 -6.89 12.35
C GLY A 33 -20.09 -5.63 12.21
N ASN A 34 -20.30 -4.89 11.11
CA ASN A 34 -19.59 -3.65 10.81
C ASN A 34 -20.43 -2.45 11.22
N ILE A 35 -19.80 -1.52 11.93
CA ILE A 35 -20.43 -0.31 12.47
C ILE A 35 -19.57 0.92 12.21
N TYR A 36 -20.19 2.08 12.36
CA TYR A 36 -19.62 3.39 12.10
C TYR A 36 -19.94 4.33 13.26
N ALA A 37 -19.13 5.37 13.42
CA ALA A 37 -19.32 6.37 14.44
C ALA A 37 -19.30 7.80 13.88
N GLY A 38 -20.02 8.68 14.55
CA GLY A 38 -19.89 10.13 14.40
C GLY A 38 -19.56 10.76 15.74
N LEU A 39 -18.63 11.70 15.73
CA LEU A 39 -18.11 12.38 16.91
C LEU A 39 -18.32 13.88 16.78
N SER A 40 -18.78 14.52 17.85
CA SER A 40 -18.74 15.98 18.00
C SER A 40 -18.38 16.35 19.43
N VAL A 41 -17.82 17.55 19.61
CA VAL A 41 -17.42 18.06 20.92
C VAL A 41 -17.86 19.51 21.07
N LEU A 42 -18.39 19.83 22.26
CA LEU A 42 -18.62 21.19 22.69
C LEU A 42 -17.60 21.56 23.75
N PHE A 43 -16.72 22.51 23.44
CA PHE A 43 -15.82 23.12 24.41
C PHE A 43 -16.57 24.21 25.16
N THR A 44 -16.49 24.21 26.49
CA THR A 44 -17.15 25.20 27.34
C THR A 44 -16.13 26.15 27.96
N ASP A 45 -16.55 27.40 28.23
CA ASP A 45 -15.69 28.47 28.72
C ASP A 45 -14.98 28.18 30.06
N ASP A 46 -15.53 27.23 30.83
CA ASP A 46 -14.94 26.70 32.07
C ASP A 46 -13.79 25.71 31.83
N GLY A 47 -13.36 25.53 30.58
CA GLY A 47 -12.28 24.63 30.19
C GLY A 47 -12.67 23.14 30.25
N GLN A 48 -13.97 22.84 30.23
CA GLN A 48 -14.48 21.48 30.08
C GLN A 48 -14.84 21.19 28.62
N ALA A 49 -15.04 19.90 28.31
CA ALA A 49 -15.55 19.46 27.02
C ALA A 49 -16.71 18.50 27.25
N THR A 50 -17.80 18.68 26.50
CA THR A 50 -18.87 17.69 26.38
C THR A 50 -18.68 16.96 25.08
N ILE A 51 -18.55 15.63 25.13
CA ILE A 51 -18.38 14.78 23.95
C ILE A 51 -19.70 14.12 23.63
N ALA A 52 -20.08 14.07 22.35
CA ALA A 52 -21.15 13.22 21.85
C ALA A 52 -20.62 12.23 20.81
N LEU A 53 -20.99 10.97 20.98
CA LEU A 53 -20.67 9.86 20.09
C LEU A 53 -21.96 9.18 19.64
N ALA A 54 -22.20 9.17 18.33
CA ALA A 54 -23.31 8.48 17.70
C ALA A 54 -22.79 7.22 17.01
N ILE A 55 -23.21 6.04 17.47
CA ILE A 55 -22.82 4.74 16.92
C ILE A 55 -23.95 4.20 16.07
N ARG A 56 -23.65 3.78 14.83
CA ARG A 56 -24.66 3.34 13.87
C ARG A 56 -24.16 2.21 12.98
N ASP A 57 -25.10 1.47 12.40
CA ASP A 57 -24.83 0.71 11.17
C ASP A 57 -25.16 1.56 9.94
N VAL A 58 -25.17 0.95 8.76
CA VAL A 58 -25.48 1.66 7.50
C VAL A 58 -26.89 2.26 7.48
N THR A 59 -27.82 1.71 8.26
CA THR A 59 -29.26 2.04 8.28
C THR A 59 -29.68 2.81 9.53
N TYR A 60 -29.37 2.29 10.72
CA TYR A 60 -29.95 2.73 11.99
C TYR A 60 -28.91 3.27 12.98
N LEU A 61 -29.32 4.27 13.77
CA LEU A 61 -28.61 4.67 14.98
C LEU A 61 -28.76 3.56 16.03
N LEU A 62 -27.64 3.03 16.50
CA LEU A 62 -27.58 1.88 17.40
C LEU A 62 -27.42 2.31 18.86
N GLU A 63 -26.53 3.25 19.13
CA GLU A 63 -26.26 3.76 20.48
C GLU A 63 -25.81 5.21 20.44
N PHE A 64 -26.05 5.93 21.53
CA PHE A 64 -25.67 7.31 21.68
C PHE A 64 -25.06 7.54 23.06
N ILE A 65 -23.89 8.17 23.09
CA ILE A 65 -23.15 8.48 24.31
C ILE A 65 -22.90 9.98 24.33
N GLN A 66 -23.33 10.65 25.41
CA GLN A 66 -23.01 12.05 25.65
C GLN A 66 -22.53 12.23 27.08
N GLU A 67 -21.27 12.59 27.25
CA GLU A 67 -20.66 12.73 28.57
C GLU A 67 -19.78 13.98 28.64
N LYS A 68 -19.76 14.60 29.83
CA LYS A 68 -18.80 15.65 30.16
C LYS A 68 -17.47 14.99 30.50
N VAL A 69 -16.40 15.39 29.83
CA VAL A 69 -15.05 14.97 30.15
C VAL A 69 -14.46 15.95 31.15
N PRO A 70 -14.26 15.56 32.42
CA PRO A 70 -13.64 16.43 33.39
C PRO A 70 -12.16 16.59 33.06
N ARG A 71 -11.64 17.80 33.25
CA ARG A 71 -10.19 18.03 33.24
C ARG A 71 -9.58 17.27 34.42
N LYS A 72 -8.78 16.23 34.14
CA LYS A 72 -7.99 15.55 35.18
C LYS A 72 -6.75 16.39 35.47
N ASP A 73 -6.41 16.61 36.74
CA ASP A 73 -5.39 17.57 37.21
C ASP A 73 -3.95 17.36 36.67
N ASN A 74 -3.70 16.34 35.85
CA ASN A 74 -2.37 16.00 35.31
C ASN A 74 -2.32 15.74 33.79
N LYS A 75 -3.38 16.00 33.01
CA LYS A 75 -3.38 15.79 31.56
C LYS A 75 -3.99 16.96 30.77
N PRO A 76 -3.47 17.28 29.55
CA PRO A 76 -4.13 18.18 28.63
C PRO A 76 -5.56 17.72 28.29
N LEU A 77 -6.48 18.65 28.08
CA LEU A 77 -7.87 18.35 27.73
C LEU A 77 -7.98 17.53 26.45
N SER A 78 -7.15 17.82 25.44
CA SER A 78 -7.05 17.05 24.19
C SER A 78 -6.77 15.57 24.44
N GLN A 79 -5.79 15.27 25.30
CA GLN A 79 -5.47 13.89 25.66
C GLN A 79 -6.62 13.21 26.43
N ALA A 80 -7.31 13.94 27.32
CA ALA A 80 -8.47 13.41 28.03
C ALA A 80 -9.63 13.07 27.09
N ILE A 81 -9.87 13.91 26.07
CA ILE A 81 -10.84 13.67 25.00
C ILE A 81 -10.46 12.43 24.20
N SER A 82 -9.21 12.33 23.74
CA SER A 82 -8.75 11.17 22.96
C SER A 82 -8.82 9.87 23.76
N ASP A 83 -8.36 9.89 25.02
CA ASP A 83 -8.43 8.74 25.92
C ASP A 83 -9.90 8.28 26.10
N PHE A 84 -10.82 9.23 26.28
CA PHE A 84 -12.24 8.93 26.42
C PHE A 84 -12.82 8.28 25.15
N VAL A 85 -12.60 8.88 23.98
CA VAL A 85 -13.15 8.37 22.70
C VAL A 85 -12.63 6.97 22.42
N VAL A 86 -11.32 6.76 22.53
CA VAL A 86 -10.69 5.45 22.28
C VAL A 86 -11.22 4.39 23.25
N ASP A 87 -11.33 4.71 24.54
CA ASP A 87 -11.84 3.79 25.57
C ASP A 87 -13.31 3.41 25.34
N GLN A 88 -14.17 4.37 24.97
CA GLN A 88 -15.58 4.09 24.68
C GLN A 88 -15.75 3.18 23.46
N LEU A 89 -15.04 3.47 22.37
CA LEU A 89 -15.09 2.64 21.16
C LEU A 89 -14.56 1.23 21.40
N LEU A 90 -13.44 1.11 22.14
CA LEU A 90 -12.87 -0.18 22.53
C LEU A 90 -13.87 -1.00 23.37
N LYS A 91 -14.42 -0.40 24.44
CA LYS A 91 -15.40 -1.07 25.29
C LYS A 91 -16.63 -1.52 24.52
N PHE A 92 -17.14 -0.68 23.62
CA PHE A 92 -18.28 -1.02 22.79
C PHE A 92 -17.95 -2.19 21.86
N SER A 93 -16.84 -2.10 21.13
CA SER A 93 -16.41 -3.11 20.16
C SER A 93 -16.21 -4.48 20.80
N GLU A 94 -15.58 -4.54 21.98
CA GLU A 94 -15.38 -5.80 22.69
C GLU A 94 -16.66 -6.37 23.29
N LYS A 95 -17.51 -5.52 23.87
CA LYS A 95 -18.78 -5.92 24.48
C LYS A 95 -19.77 -6.46 23.45
N HIS A 96 -19.80 -5.87 22.26
CA HIS A 96 -20.75 -6.21 21.21
C HIS A 96 -20.17 -7.13 20.12
N LEU A 97 -18.86 -7.35 20.12
CA LEU A 97 -18.11 -8.06 19.08
C LEU A 97 -18.41 -7.53 17.68
N GLU A 98 -18.41 -6.20 17.56
CA GLU A 98 -18.65 -5.45 16.32
C GLU A 98 -17.44 -4.58 16.00
N LYS A 99 -17.10 -4.46 14.72
CA LYS A 99 -15.94 -3.72 14.23
C LYS A 99 -16.35 -2.33 13.78
N PHE A 100 -15.76 -1.31 14.39
CA PHE A 100 -15.80 0.04 13.84
C PHE A 100 -14.94 0.10 12.58
N ILE A 101 -15.56 0.41 11.45
CA ILE A 101 -14.85 0.59 10.18
C ILE A 101 -14.34 2.03 10.07
N GLY A 102 -15.20 3.00 10.40
CA GLY A 102 -14.87 4.41 10.30
C GLY A 102 -15.54 5.26 11.36
N LEU A 103 -14.91 6.39 11.66
CA LEU A 103 -15.45 7.43 12.54
C LEU A 103 -15.27 8.78 11.87
N ALA A 104 -16.35 9.55 11.72
CA ALA A 104 -16.27 10.92 11.23
C ALA A 104 -16.33 11.94 12.36
N MET A 105 -15.60 13.04 12.20
CA MET A 105 -15.51 14.16 13.14
C MET A 105 -15.40 15.50 12.41
N PRO A 106 -15.78 16.61 13.05
CA PRO A 106 -15.57 17.95 12.51
C PRO A 106 -14.09 18.36 12.53
N GLN A 107 -13.70 19.29 11.65
CA GLN A 107 -12.32 19.76 11.52
C GLN A 107 -11.79 20.42 12.80
N HIS A 108 -12.57 21.30 13.44
CA HIS A 108 -12.14 21.97 14.67
C HIS A 108 -11.80 20.98 15.81
N LEU A 109 -12.39 19.77 15.81
CA LEU A 109 -12.07 18.76 16.81
C LEU A 109 -10.69 18.15 16.58
N GLU A 110 -10.34 17.88 15.32
CA GLU A 110 -9.01 17.38 14.99
C GLU A 110 -7.93 18.42 15.31
N GLU A 111 -8.18 19.69 14.98
CA GLU A 111 -7.29 20.81 15.32
C GLU A 111 -7.12 20.97 16.85
N ALA A 112 -8.18 20.77 17.63
CA ALA A 112 -8.13 20.83 19.09
C ALA A 112 -7.51 19.59 19.74
N CYS A 113 -7.58 18.43 19.09
CA CYS A 113 -7.09 17.14 19.59
C CYS A 113 -6.13 16.48 18.59
N PRO A 114 -4.97 17.09 18.32
CA PRO A 114 -3.98 16.53 17.41
C PRO A 114 -3.55 15.14 17.92
N GLY A 115 -3.50 14.16 17.01
CA GLY A 115 -3.18 12.77 17.32
C GLY A 115 -4.38 11.85 17.61
N LEU A 116 -5.61 12.37 17.79
CA LEU A 116 -6.80 11.50 17.93
C LEU A 116 -6.94 10.56 16.72
N CYS A 117 -6.78 11.09 15.51
CA CYS A 117 -6.92 10.33 14.28
C CYS A 117 -5.86 9.21 14.18
N SER A 118 -4.60 9.53 14.48
CA SER A 118 -3.51 8.55 14.57
C SER A 118 -3.85 7.42 15.55
N ARG A 119 -4.33 7.75 16.76
CA ARG A 119 -4.71 6.76 17.76
C ARG A 119 -5.88 5.88 17.33
N LEU A 120 -6.92 6.45 16.70
CA LEU A 120 -8.04 5.68 16.16
C LEU A 120 -7.56 4.64 15.14
N TRP A 121 -6.62 5.03 14.29
CA TRP A 121 -6.07 4.15 13.26
C TRP A 121 -5.10 3.11 13.82
N ALA A 122 -4.12 3.53 14.62
CA ALA A 122 -3.07 2.67 15.16
C ALA A 122 -3.60 1.72 16.25
N GLU A 123 -4.42 2.22 17.19
CA GLU A 123 -4.88 1.44 18.33
C GLU A 123 -6.16 0.66 18.04
N LEU A 124 -7.10 1.21 17.25
CA LEU A 124 -8.41 0.60 17.03
C LEU A 124 -8.66 0.11 15.61
N ASP A 125 -7.76 0.43 14.68
CA ASP A 125 -7.94 0.13 13.26
C ASP A 125 -9.29 0.68 12.75
N VAL A 126 -9.59 1.92 13.14
CA VAL A 126 -10.76 2.69 12.71
C VAL A 126 -10.29 3.78 11.77
N ILE A 127 -10.91 3.92 10.61
CA ILE A 127 -10.57 4.95 9.62
C ILE A 127 -11.16 6.29 10.09
N PRO A 128 -10.33 7.27 10.50
CA PRO A 128 -10.81 8.58 10.92
C PRO A 128 -11.10 9.47 9.71
N LEU A 129 -12.30 10.05 9.67
CA LEU A 129 -12.70 11.02 8.65
C LEU A 129 -12.89 12.40 9.29
N VAL A 130 -12.08 13.36 8.87
CA VAL A 130 -12.18 14.75 9.27
C VAL A 130 -12.93 15.48 8.17
N LEU A 131 -14.14 15.92 8.50
CA LEU A 131 -15.06 16.54 7.55
C LEU A 131 -15.30 18.01 7.93
N PRO A 132 -15.38 18.92 6.95
CA PRO A 132 -15.73 20.29 7.23
C PRO A 132 -17.17 20.36 7.78
N GLU A 133 -17.35 21.23 8.78
CA GLU A 133 -18.61 21.49 9.48
C GLU A 133 -19.67 21.98 8.49
N GLU A 134 -19.25 22.87 7.60
CA GLU A 134 -20.01 23.42 6.48
C GLU A 134 -19.41 22.92 5.16
N MET A 135 -20.22 22.42 4.23
CA MET A 135 -19.73 22.27 2.86
C MET A 135 -19.38 23.66 2.32
N ARG A 136 -18.08 23.99 2.21
CA ARG A 136 -17.64 25.27 1.67
C ARG A 136 -18.18 25.49 0.24
N LYS A 137 -18.73 26.68 0.02
CA LYS A 137 -18.69 27.38 -1.27
C LYS A 137 -17.27 27.91 -1.53
N GLU A 138 -16.99 28.16 -2.82
CA GLU A 138 -15.89 28.95 -3.42
C GLU A 138 -14.63 28.19 -3.85
N ASN A 139 -14.67 27.61 -5.07
CA ASN A 139 -13.81 27.98 -6.22
C ASN A 139 -14.03 27.10 -7.47
N GLU A 140 -15.28 26.72 -7.80
CA GLU A 140 -15.61 26.20 -9.13
C GLU A 140 -16.43 27.24 -9.94
N PRO A 141 -16.14 27.44 -11.24
CA PRO A 141 -16.92 28.34 -12.11
C PRO A 141 -18.28 27.76 -12.54
N SER A 142 -18.86 26.82 -11.78
CA SER A 142 -20.16 26.24 -12.08
C SER A 142 -21.26 27.09 -11.43
N LYS A 143 -22.00 27.83 -12.27
CA LYS A 143 -23.19 28.59 -11.88
C LYS A 143 -24.30 27.64 -11.42
N GLN A 144 -24.28 27.22 -10.16
CA GLN A 144 -25.47 26.94 -9.35
C GLN A 144 -25.04 26.67 -7.90
N PRO A 145 -25.37 27.54 -6.94
CA PRO A 145 -25.13 27.26 -5.53
C PRO A 145 -26.06 26.12 -5.09
N LEU A 146 -25.49 24.96 -4.76
CA LEU A 146 -26.18 24.02 -3.87
C LEU A 146 -26.48 24.74 -2.55
N PRO A 147 -27.61 24.45 -1.88
CA PRO A 147 -27.96 25.09 -0.63
C PRO A 147 -26.87 24.78 0.41
N THR A 148 -26.04 25.77 0.70
CA THR A 148 -25.29 25.86 1.96
C THR A 148 -26.35 25.76 3.05
N TYR A 149 -26.35 24.69 3.85
CA TYR A 149 -27.13 24.68 5.08
C TYR A 149 -26.39 25.62 6.04
N PRO A 150 -26.85 26.86 6.26
CA PRO A 150 -26.33 27.59 7.41
C PRO A 150 -26.78 26.80 8.65
N ASN A 151 -26.07 26.95 9.78
CA ASN A 151 -26.50 26.52 11.12
C ASN A 151 -25.82 25.29 11.74
N TRP A 152 -24.55 24.95 11.44
CA TRP A 152 -23.84 23.92 12.23
C TRP A 152 -23.87 24.22 13.75
N GLU A 153 -23.67 25.49 14.10
CA GLU A 153 -23.71 25.99 15.48
C GLU A 153 -25.10 25.97 16.14
N THR A 154 -26.20 25.93 15.35
CA THR A 154 -27.55 25.84 15.94
C THR A 154 -28.00 24.40 16.17
N ARG A 155 -27.24 23.41 15.69
CA ARG A 155 -27.54 22.00 15.93
C ARG A 155 -27.13 21.63 17.34
N SER A 156 -27.95 20.82 18.00
CA SER A 156 -27.54 20.22 19.27
C SER A 156 -26.38 19.25 19.05
N LEU A 157 -25.59 19.03 20.10
CA LEU A 157 -24.36 18.24 20.02
C LEU A 157 -24.61 16.79 19.55
N ASP A 158 -25.76 16.23 19.91
CA ASP A 158 -26.23 14.91 19.46
C ASP A 158 -26.57 14.90 17.96
N GLU A 159 -27.24 15.94 17.45
CA GLU A 159 -27.54 16.10 16.02
C GLU A 159 -26.25 16.25 15.19
N GLN A 160 -25.26 16.97 15.72
CA GLN A 160 -23.94 17.09 15.09
C GLN A 160 -23.23 15.74 14.99
N ALA A 161 -23.17 14.98 16.09
CA ALA A 161 -22.53 13.67 16.11
C ALA A 161 -23.24 12.68 15.18
N GLU A 162 -24.57 12.64 15.19
CA GLU A 162 -25.36 11.80 14.27
C GLU A 162 -25.14 12.20 12.80
N SER A 163 -25.09 13.51 12.52
CA SER A 163 -24.83 14.04 11.17
C SER A 163 -23.47 13.58 10.67
N MET A 164 -22.43 13.62 11.52
CA MET A 164 -21.11 13.09 11.20
C MET A 164 -21.16 11.58 10.95
N GLY A 165 -21.85 10.81 11.79
CA GLY A 165 -22.01 9.36 11.60
C GLY A 165 -22.69 9.03 10.26
N ARG A 166 -23.69 9.82 9.84
CA ARG A 166 -24.31 9.67 8.51
C ARG A 166 -23.37 10.02 7.37
N LYS A 167 -22.62 11.12 7.49
CA LYS A 167 -21.61 11.50 6.49
C LYS A 167 -20.49 10.45 6.39
N CYS A 168 -20.08 9.85 7.51
CA CYS A 168 -19.10 8.77 7.58
C CYS A 168 -19.45 7.63 6.63
N VAL A 169 -20.65 7.04 6.79
CA VAL A 169 -21.10 5.88 6.00
C VAL A 169 -21.12 6.17 4.50
N ARG A 170 -21.42 7.41 4.09
CA ARG A 170 -21.52 7.78 2.67
C ARG A 170 -20.20 7.72 1.90
N LEU A 171 -19.07 7.69 2.60
CA LEU A 171 -17.74 7.67 2.00
C LEU A 171 -17.17 6.25 1.83
N PHE A 172 -17.90 5.23 2.30
CA PHE A 172 -17.51 3.82 2.16
C PHE A 172 -18.31 3.13 1.06
N GLY A 173 -17.61 2.31 0.26
CA GLY A 173 -18.24 1.42 -0.72
C GLY A 173 -18.81 0.13 -0.09
N PRO A 174 -19.39 -0.77 -0.91
CA PRO A 174 -19.96 -2.04 -0.45
C PRO A 174 -18.99 -2.93 0.34
N GLU A 175 -17.70 -2.86 0.01
CA GLU A 175 -16.62 -3.61 0.67
C GLU A 175 -16.13 -2.95 1.96
N ASN A 176 -16.80 -1.89 2.44
CA ASN A 176 -16.40 -1.09 3.61
C ASN A 176 -15.00 -0.46 3.49
N ILE A 177 -14.64 -0.08 2.26
CA ILE A 177 -13.38 0.62 1.93
C ILE A 177 -13.75 2.05 1.48
N PRO A 178 -12.98 3.08 1.87
CA PRO A 178 -13.17 4.44 1.38
C PRO A 178 -13.16 4.49 -0.16
N LEU A 179 -14.07 5.28 -0.73
CA LEU A 179 -14.16 5.41 -2.19
C LEU A 179 -12.94 6.16 -2.74
N LEU A 180 -12.23 5.52 -3.67
CA LEU A 180 -11.19 6.16 -4.45
C LEU A 180 -11.81 7.12 -5.47
N GLN A 181 -11.32 8.35 -5.50
CA GLN A 181 -11.81 9.39 -6.41
C GLN A 181 -10.68 9.93 -7.27
N VAL A 182 -11.00 10.15 -8.55
CA VAL A 182 -10.16 10.90 -9.48
C VAL A 182 -10.91 12.21 -9.72
N GLY A 183 -10.36 13.28 -9.17
CA GLY A 183 -10.91 14.61 -9.23
C GLY A 183 -10.62 15.32 -10.55
N PHE A 184 -10.72 16.64 -10.50
CA PHE A 184 -10.50 17.49 -11.66
C PHE A 184 -9.08 17.34 -12.23
N LEU A 185 -8.94 17.48 -13.55
CA LEU A 185 -7.68 17.31 -14.29
C LEU A 185 -7.05 15.91 -14.17
N GLY A 186 -7.80 14.90 -13.72
CA GLY A 186 -7.24 13.58 -13.47
C GLY A 186 -6.39 13.50 -12.20
N LEU A 187 -6.50 14.47 -11.28
CA LEU A 187 -5.82 14.44 -9.98
C LEU A 187 -6.38 13.30 -9.13
N VAL A 188 -5.52 12.45 -8.59
CA VAL A 188 -5.94 11.40 -7.66
C VAL A 188 -6.19 12.04 -6.29
N GLU A 189 -7.42 11.91 -5.80
CA GLU A 189 -7.84 12.43 -4.50
C GLU A 189 -7.49 11.41 -3.40
N VAL A 190 -6.20 11.27 -3.13
CA VAL A 190 -5.64 10.40 -2.09
C VAL A 190 -6.35 10.63 -0.77
N ASP A 191 -6.68 9.53 -0.07
CA ASP A 191 -7.38 9.56 1.22
C ASP A 191 -8.71 10.33 1.18
N THR A 192 -9.44 10.19 0.07
CA THR A 192 -10.68 10.93 -0.21
C THR A 192 -10.44 12.43 -0.10
N ALA A 193 -9.50 12.94 -0.88
CA ALA A 193 -9.03 14.34 -0.84
C ALA A 193 -8.57 14.77 0.56
N PHE A 194 -7.82 13.90 1.24
CA PHE A 194 -7.30 14.10 2.59
C PHE A 194 -8.36 14.28 3.69
N HIS A 195 -9.61 13.91 3.44
CA HIS A 195 -10.61 13.81 4.51
C HIS A 195 -10.29 12.64 5.45
N VAL A 196 -9.69 11.56 4.93
CA VAL A 196 -9.16 10.48 5.77
C VAL A 196 -7.81 10.89 6.35
N ARG A 197 -7.66 10.82 7.68
CA ARG A 197 -6.46 11.25 8.42
C ARG A 197 -5.80 10.11 9.19
N LEU A 198 -5.14 9.19 8.48
CA LEU A 198 -4.61 7.99 9.13
C LEU A 198 -3.51 8.27 10.15
N THR A 199 -2.59 9.17 9.83
CA THR A 199 -1.33 9.38 10.54
C THR A 199 -0.92 10.86 10.52
N ASP A 200 -0.06 11.24 11.46
CA ASP A 200 0.58 12.55 11.48
C ASP A 200 2.10 12.46 11.19
N LEU A 201 2.78 13.61 11.26
CA LEU A 201 4.21 13.69 10.96
C LEU A 201 5.08 13.00 12.00
N ASP A 202 4.64 12.98 13.27
CA ASP A 202 5.37 12.32 14.36
C ASP A 202 5.31 10.79 14.18
N ASP A 203 4.18 10.25 13.71
CA ASP A 203 4.08 8.84 13.34
C ASP A 203 5.11 8.48 12.27
N PHE A 204 5.18 9.24 11.17
CA PHE A 204 6.14 8.98 10.09
C PHE A 204 7.60 9.07 10.57
N LYS A 205 7.90 9.97 11.50
CA LYS A 205 9.25 10.07 12.08
C LYS A 205 9.70 8.79 12.78
N THR A 206 8.77 8.02 13.35
CA THR A 206 9.09 6.74 14.01
C THR A 206 9.36 5.58 13.03
N THR A 207 9.04 5.77 11.75
CA THR A 207 9.15 4.72 10.71
C THR A 207 10.56 4.53 10.15
N VAL A 208 11.48 5.45 10.45
CA VAL A 208 12.85 5.47 9.93
C VAL A 208 13.86 5.86 11.01
N ARG A 209 15.14 5.63 10.73
CA ARG A 209 16.24 6.05 11.61
C ARG A 209 16.38 7.58 11.61
N PRO A 210 16.89 8.19 12.71
CA PRO A 210 17.04 9.65 12.82
C PRO A 210 17.83 10.30 11.68
N ARG A 211 18.87 9.63 11.17
CA ARG A 211 19.70 10.14 10.07
C ARG A 211 18.91 10.27 8.76
N THR A 212 18.09 9.27 8.43
CA THR A 212 17.18 9.31 7.29
C THR A 212 16.17 10.43 7.44
N TRP A 213 15.58 10.58 8.64
CA TRP A 213 14.64 11.66 8.93
C TRP A 213 15.27 13.05 8.76
N SER A 214 16.47 13.27 9.30
CA SER A 214 17.19 14.55 9.15
C SER A 214 17.51 14.89 7.69
N ALA A 215 17.83 13.88 6.87
CA ALA A 215 18.01 14.09 5.43
C ALA A 215 16.68 14.47 4.73
N VAL A 216 15.55 13.85 5.12
CA VAL A 216 14.22 14.21 4.60
C VAL A 216 13.86 15.65 4.98
N GLU A 217 14.05 16.03 6.24
CA GLU A 217 13.80 17.39 6.74
C GLU A 217 14.65 18.44 6.01
N HIS A 218 15.92 18.12 5.73
CA HIS A 218 16.81 18.98 4.94
C HIS A 218 16.22 19.30 3.56
N TRP A 219 15.87 18.28 2.77
CA TRP A 219 15.38 18.47 1.40
C TRP A 219 13.96 19.03 1.37
N ALA A 220 13.07 18.58 2.26
CA ALA A 220 11.70 19.09 2.35
C ALA A 220 11.66 20.57 2.76
N SER A 221 12.55 21.01 3.65
CA SER A 221 12.62 22.42 4.06
C SER A 221 13.00 23.34 2.90
N ASP A 222 13.94 22.91 2.05
CA ASP A 222 14.32 23.64 0.84
C ASP A 222 13.16 23.73 -0.17
N LEU A 223 12.47 22.62 -0.45
CA LEU A 223 11.34 22.58 -1.37
C LEU A 223 10.18 23.47 -0.89
N LYS A 224 9.85 23.42 0.41
CA LYS A 224 8.80 24.26 1.01
C LYS A 224 9.14 25.75 0.93
N LYS A 225 10.38 26.12 1.23
CA LYS A 225 10.84 27.52 1.15
C LYS A 225 10.71 28.09 -0.27
N ARG A 226 10.90 27.25 -1.29
CA ARG A 226 10.81 27.63 -2.70
C ARG A 226 9.46 27.35 -3.34
N ASN A 227 8.52 26.75 -2.60
CA ASN A 227 7.19 26.33 -3.06
C ASN A 227 7.24 25.47 -4.34
N VAL A 228 8.15 24.49 -4.37
CA VAL A 228 8.37 23.63 -5.54
C VAL A 228 7.21 22.65 -5.70
N LYS A 229 6.67 22.59 -6.92
CA LYS A 229 5.56 21.72 -7.33
C LYS A 229 6.06 20.52 -8.10
N ILE A 230 5.65 19.33 -7.67
CA ILE A 230 6.08 18.07 -8.24
C ILE A 230 4.86 17.30 -8.75
N ALA A 231 4.88 16.87 -10.01
CA ALA A 231 3.77 16.12 -10.62
C ALA A 231 4.21 14.72 -11.04
N PHE A 232 3.57 13.70 -10.46
CA PHE A 232 3.66 12.32 -10.89
C PHE A 232 2.54 11.98 -11.87
N PHE A 233 2.86 11.19 -12.90
CA PHE A 233 1.89 10.66 -13.85
C PHE A 233 2.01 9.15 -13.91
N SER A 234 0.90 8.43 -13.70
CA SER A 234 0.81 6.97 -13.89
C SER A 234 -0.49 6.57 -14.60
N ALA A 235 -0.62 5.30 -15.01
CA ALA A 235 -1.73 4.84 -15.83
C ALA A 235 -3.05 4.61 -15.08
N THR A 236 -2.99 4.25 -13.78
CA THR A 236 -4.16 3.88 -12.97
C THR A 236 -4.03 4.40 -11.54
N PRO A 237 -5.12 4.87 -10.91
CA PRO A 237 -5.13 5.31 -9.51
C PRO A 237 -5.31 4.15 -8.52
N GLN A 238 -5.60 2.93 -9.00
CA GLN A 238 -5.89 1.75 -8.20
C GLN A 238 -5.25 0.51 -8.80
N GLY A 239 -4.81 -0.41 -7.92
CA GLY A 239 -4.25 -1.69 -8.33
C GLY A 239 -2.77 -1.60 -8.70
N GLY A 240 -2.04 -2.67 -8.41
CA GLY A 240 -0.60 -2.78 -8.65
C GLY A 240 0.27 -2.02 -7.63
N GLY A 241 1.57 -2.31 -7.65
CA GLY A 241 2.54 -1.73 -6.70
C GLY A 241 2.72 -0.21 -6.86
N VAL A 242 2.58 0.33 -8.07
CA VAL A 242 2.77 1.77 -8.32
C VAL A 242 1.69 2.61 -7.62
N ALA A 243 0.42 2.23 -7.74
CA ALA A 243 -0.66 2.96 -7.10
C ALA A 243 -0.50 2.96 -5.56
N LEU A 244 -0.14 1.82 -4.96
CA LEU A 244 0.13 1.71 -3.51
C LEU A 244 1.23 2.68 -3.07
N MET A 245 2.36 2.71 -3.78
CA MET A 245 3.46 3.64 -3.49
C MET A 245 3.04 5.11 -3.61
N ARG A 246 2.20 5.46 -4.59
CA ARG A 246 1.78 6.84 -4.84
C ARG A 246 0.77 7.34 -3.81
N HIS A 247 -0.18 6.50 -3.38
CA HIS A 247 -1.07 6.82 -2.26
C HIS A 247 -0.25 7.17 -1.01
N ALA A 248 0.69 6.31 -0.63
CA ALA A 248 1.54 6.55 0.54
C ALA A 248 2.44 7.79 0.41
N LEU A 249 3.09 7.97 -0.75
CA LEU A 249 3.95 9.14 -0.99
C LEU A 249 3.18 10.45 -0.91
N VAL A 250 2.01 10.53 -1.52
CA VAL A 250 1.18 11.75 -1.54
C VAL A 250 0.61 12.03 -0.15
N ARG A 251 0.20 11.00 0.60
CA ARG A 251 -0.20 11.13 2.02
C ARG A 251 0.94 11.70 2.86
N PHE A 252 2.13 11.13 2.75
CA PHE A 252 3.30 11.62 3.48
C PHE A 252 3.66 13.05 3.09
N SER A 253 3.64 13.37 1.79
CA SER A 253 3.87 14.73 1.28
C SER A 253 2.89 15.74 1.88
N TYR A 254 1.61 15.36 2.01
CA TYR A 254 0.60 16.20 2.62
C TYR A 254 0.97 16.53 4.08
N SER A 255 1.30 15.51 4.89
CA SER A 255 1.72 15.70 6.29
C SER A 255 3.03 16.49 6.41
N LEU A 256 3.95 16.34 5.46
CA LEU A 256 5.23 17.05 5.42
C LEU A 256 5.11 18.51 4.97
N GLY A 257 4.01 18.86 4.29
CA GLY A 257 3.72 20.18 3.73
C GLY A 257 4.39 20.46 2.38
N THR A 258 4.78 19.43 1.63
CA THR A 258 5.34 19.56 0.27
C THR A 258 4.26 19.43 -0.81
N ASP A 259 4.43 20.12 -1.95
CA ASP A 259 3.45 20.10 -3.06
C ASP A 259 3.76 18.98 -4.07
N ILE A 260 3.51 17.73 -3.66
CA ILE A 260 3.53 16.56 -4.54
C ILE A 260 2.10 16.20 -4.92
N LYS A 261 1.83 16.14 -6.23
CA LYS A 261 0.54 15.75 -6.79
C LYS A 261 0.69 14.57 -7.75
N TRP A 262 -0.36 13.78 -7.86
CA TRP A 262 -0.39 12.59 -8.70
C TRP A 262 -1.59 12.63 -9.63
N TYR A 263 -1.34 12.45 -10.93
CA TYR A 263 -2.32 12.52 -11.99
C TYR A 263 -2.41 11.20 -12.76
N VAL A 264 -3.62 10.84 -13.15
CA VAL A 264 -3.92 9.64 -13.95
C VAL A 264 -4.82 10.01 -15.13
N PRO A 265 -4.66 9.37 -16.29
CA PRO A 265 -5.52 9.58 -17.44
C PRO A 265 -6.92 8.99 -17.20
N LYS A 266 -7.89 9.43 -17.99
CA LYS A 266 -9.21 8.77 -18.01
C LYS A 266 -9.06 7.34 -18.56
N PRO A 267 -9.66 6.32 -17.92
CA PRO A 267 -9.49 4.94 -18.33
C PRO A 267 -10.04 4.68 -19.74
N ARG A 268 -9.30 3.92 -20.55
CA ARG A 268 -9.70 3.44 -21.88
C ARG A 268 -9.36 1.94 -22.01
N PRO A 269 -10.31 1.02 -21.76
CA PRO A 269 -10.05 -0.43 -21.68
C PRO A 269 -9.25 -1.03 -22.84
N GLY A 270 -9.53 -0.60 -24.08
CA GLY A 270 -8.79 -1.08 -25.25
C GLY A 270 -7.30 -0.71 -25.23
N VAL A 271 -6.94 0.45 -24.67
CA VAL A 271 -5.54 0.90 -24.54
C VAL A 271 -4.83 0.18 -23.40
N PHE A 272 -5.53 -0.14 -22.30
CA PHE A 272 -4.94 -0.94 -21.21
C PHE A 272 -4.52 -2.33 -21.68
N ARG A 273 -5.29 -2.97 -22.55
CA ARG A 273 -4.89 -4.26 -23.14
C ARG A 273 -3.61 -4.13 -23.95
N ILE A 274 -3.48 -3.08 -24.78
CA ILE A 274 -2.28 -2.82 -25.58
C ILE A 274 -1.06 -2.57 -24.69
N THR A 275 -1.20 -1.70 -23.69
CA THR A 275 -0.10 -1.37 -22.77
C THR A 275 0.33 -2.57 -21.93
N LYS A 276 -0.61 -3.46 -21.54
CA LYS A 276 -0.29 -4.75 -20.89
C LYS A 276 0.45 -5.70 -21.82
N THR A 277 0.03 -5.82 -23.09
CA THR A 277 0.78 -6.61 -24.08
C THR A 277 2.20 -6.08 -24.23
N ASN A 278 2.38 -4.76 -24.37
CA ASN A 278 3.69 -4.14 -24.46
C ASN A 278 4.55 -4.39 -23.20
N HIS A 279 3.94 -4.27 -22.02
CA HIS A 279 4.57 -4.62 -20.75
C HIS A 279 5.07 -6.08 -20.73
N ASN A 280 4.22 -7.02 -21.17
CA ASN A 280 4.57 -8.44 -21.23
C ASN A 280 5.68 -8.73 -22.27
N ILE A 281 5.68 -8.02 -23.40
CA ILE A 281 6.75 -8.08 -24.40
C ILE A 281 8.07 -7.66 -23.75
N LEU A 282 8.13 -6.49 -23.11
CA LEU A 282 9.36 -5.93 -22.51
C LEU A 282 9.95 -6.82 -21.41
N GLN A 283 9.10 -7.53 -20.66
CA GLN A 283 9.52 -8.49 -19.64
C GLN A 283 9.88 -9.88 -20.21
N GLY A 284 9.62 -10.11 -21.50
CA GLY A 284 9.86 -11.40 -22.16
C GLY A 284 8.92 -12.51 -21.69
N VAL A 285 7.71 -12.16 -21.24
CA VAL A 285 6.67 -13.11 -20.81
C VAL A 285 5.58 -13.31 -21.88
N SER A 286 5.57 -12.53 -22.95
CA SER A 286 4.68 -12.71 -24.10
C SER A 286 5.13 -13.88 -25.00
N ASN A 287 4.28 -14.29 -25.95
CA ASN A 287 4.71 -15.25 -26.96
C ASN A 287 5.81 -14.62 -27.84
N PRO A 288 6.76 -15.42 -28.37
CA PRO A 288 7.90 -14.88 -29.13
C PRO A 288 7.53 -14.08 -30.40
N GLY A 289 6.32 -14.28 -30.93
CA GLY A 289 5.81 -13.56 -32.10
C GLY A 289 4.93 -12.36 -31.78
N ASP A 290 4.56 -12.14 -30.51
CA ASP A 290 3.65 -11.05 -30.14
C ASP A 290 4.33 -9.70 -30.35
N ARG A 291 3.70 -8.83 -31.15
CA ARG A 291 4.15 -7.47 -31.44
C ARG A 291 2.96 -6.51 -31.38
N CYS A 292 3.19 -5.31 -30.88
CA CYS A 292 2.22 -4.22 -31.00
C CYS A 292 2.30 -3.63 -32.41
N THR A 293 1.15 -3.52 -33.07
CA THR A 293 1.04 -2.96 -34.42
C THR A 293 1.21 -1.44 -34.42
N GLU A 294 1.39 -0.82 -35.59
CA GLU A 294 1.42 0.65 -35.69
C GLU A 294 0.12 1.28 -35.17
N GLU A 295 -1.03 0.70 -35.52
CA GLU A 295 -2.34 1.13 -35.04
C GLU A 295 -2.44 1.06 -33.50
N ASP A 296 -1.81 0.06 -32.87
CA ASP A 296 -1.77 -0.05 -31.42
C ASP A 296 -0.98 1.09 -30.77
N TRP A 297 0.18 1.44 -31.35
CA TRP A 297 1.00 2.57 -30.89
C TRP A 297 0.31 3.92 -31.09
N GLU A 298 -0.40 4.09 -32.22
CA GLU A 298 -1.22 5.27 -32.49
C GLU A 298 -2.33 5.41 -31.44
N LYS A 299 -3.06 4.33 -31.13
CA LYS A 299 -4.12 4.34 -30.10
C LYS A 299 -3.61 4.77 -28.72
N VAL A 300 -2.41 4.30 -28.32
CA VAL A 300 -1.78 4.67 -27.05
C VAL A 300 -1.39 6.16 -27.09
N THR A 301 -0.77 6.60 -28.18
CA THR A 301 -0.31 7.99 -28.35
C THR A 301 -1.49 8.96 -28.37
N ASP A 302 -2.54 8.66 -29.11
CA ASP A 302 -3.76 9.46 -29.20
C ASP A 302 -4.45 9.58 -27.84
N TRP A 303 -4.52 8.47 -27.09
CA TRP A 303 -5.09 8.49 -25.74
C TRP A 303 -4.31 9.42 -24.82
N ILE A 304 -2.97 9.39 -24.88
CA ILE A 304 -2.12 10.29 -24.09
C ILE A 304 -2.31 11.75 -24.52
N GLN A 305 -2.31 12.03 -25.83
CA GLN A 305 -2.49 13.37 -26.36
C GLN A 305 -3.86 13.95 -26.01
N GLU A 306 -4.93 13.15 -26.09
CA GLU A 306 -6.28 13.58 -25.72
C GLU A 306 -6.33 13.95 -24.23
N ASN A 307 -5.78 13.11 -23.35
CA ASN A 307 -5.74 13.40 -21.91
C ASN A 307 -4.89 14.65 -21.61
N ALA A 308 -3.72 14.79 -22.25
CA ALA A 308 -2.87 15.96 -22.10
C ALA A 308 -3.61 17.25 -22.51
N LYS A 309 -4.21 17.28 -23.70
CA LYS A 309 -4.95 18.45 -24.20
C LYS A 309 -6.17 18.78 -23.35
N ARG A 310 -6.93 17.76 -22.93
CA ARG A 310 -8.19 17.94 -22.20
C ARG A 310 -8.00 18.32 -20.73
N TYR A 311 -6.97 17.79 -20.09
CA TYR A 311 -6.81 17.87 -18.63
C TYR A 311 -5.52 18.55 -18.19
N TRP A 312 -4.39 18.32 -18.85
CA TRP A 312 -3.11 18.70 -18.27
C TRP A 312 -2.46 19.96 -18.87
N LEU A 313 -2.83 20.32 -20.10
CA LEU A 313 -2.33 21.50 -20.83
C LEU A 313 -3.25 22.73 -20.74
N ARG A 314 -4.42 22.59 -20.11
CA ARG A 314 -5.36 23.69 -19.86
C ARG A 314 -4.86 24.63 -18.75
N PRO A 315 -5.42 25.85 -18.61
CA PRO A 315 -5.08 26.74 -17.48
C PRO A 315 -5.26 26.04 -16.14
N GLY A 316 -4.24 26.14 -15.27
CA GLY A 316 -4.16 25.43 -13.99
C GLY A 316 -3.71 23.95 -14.09
N GLY A 317 -3.41 23.46 -15.29
CA GLY A 317 -2.93 22.09 -15.51
C GLY A 317 -1.46 21.88 -15.16
N PRO A 318 -1.07 20.68 -14.71
CA PRO A 318 0.30 20.38 -14.25
C PRO A 318 1.36 20.49 -15.37
N LEU A 319 0.98 20.33 -16.64
CA LEU A 319 1.92 20.40 -17.76
C LEU A 319 2.17 21.81 -18.27
N ARG A 320 1.41 22.83 -17.82
CA ARG A 320 1.71 24.24 -18.13
C ARG A 320 3.14 24.63 -17.68
N PRO A 321 3.73 25.70 -18.22
CA PRO A 321 4.99 26.21 -17.72
C PRO A 321 4.91 26.50 -16.21
N PRO A 322 6.01 26.32 -15.44
CA PRO A 322 6.04 26.68 -14.02
C PRO A 322 5.63 28.13 -13.74
N SER A 323 6.00 29.05 -14.64
CA SER A 323 5.62 30.47 -14.61
C SER A 323 4.11 30.73 -14.69
N GLU A 324 3.34 29.76 -15.18
CA GLU A 324 1.86 29.80 -15.24
C GLU A 324 1.21 28.92 -14.17
N GLY A 325 2.00 28.44 -13.21
CA GLY A 325 1.53 27.64 -12.09
C GLY A 325 1.54 26.13 -12.30
N GLY A 326 2.09 25.65 -13.42
CA GLY A 326 2.36 24.22 -13.65
C GLY A 326 3.45 23.65 -12.74
N ALA A 327 3.76 22.36 -12.89
CA ALA A 327 4.75 21.70 -12.06
C ALA A 327 6.20 22.08 -12.44
N ASP A 328 7.05 22.25 -11.44
CA ASP A 328 8.49 22.52 -11.60
C ASP A 328 9.26 21.26 -11.99
N VAL A 329 8.80 20.09 -11.55
CA VAL A 329 9.41 18.79 -11.86
C VAL A 329 8.33 17.78 -12.22
N ILE A 330 8.53 17.04 -13.30
CA ILE A 330 7.63 15.99 -13.77
C ILE A 330 8.27 14.63 -13.61
N ILE A 331 7.50 13.67 -13.11
CA ILE A 331 7.88 12.26 -13.04
C ILE A 331 6.87 11.44 -13.83
N MET A 332 7.39 10.63 -14.76
CA MET A 332 6.62 9.70 -15.58
C MET A 332 6.84 8.27 -15.08
N ASP A 333 5.80 7.63 -14.56
CA ASP A 333 5.86 6.24 -14.14
C ASP A 333 5.53 5.30 -15.30
N ASP A 334 6.40 4.29 -15.46
CA ASP A 334 6.23 3.11 -16.31
C ASP A 334 6.04 3.37 -17.82
N PRO A 335 6.16 2.33 -18.67
CA PRO A 335 6.13 2.48 -20.12
C PRO A 335 4.74 2.77 -20.73
N GLN A 336 3.68 2.97 -19.95
CA GLN A 336 2.34 3.21 -20.51
C GLN A 336 2.17 4.65 -21.03
N MET A 337 2.91 5.62 -20.50
CA MET A 337 2.72 7.04 -20.85
C MET A 337 3.97 7.83 -21.31
N PRO A 338 4.98 7.22 -21.96
CA PRO A 338 6.20 7.94 -22.35
C PRO A 338 5.94 9.10 -23.33
N ALA A 339 4.82 9.08 -24.07
CA ALA A 339 4.46 10.18 -24.99
C ALA A 339 4.15 11.51 -24.28
N LEU A 340 3.99 11.53 -22.95
CA LEU A 340 3.89 12.78 -22.18
C LEU A 340 5.22 13.51 -22.04
N ILE A 341 6.35 12.82 -22.14
CA ILE A 341 7.70 13.40 -22.01
C ILE A 341 7.94 14.49 -23.08
N PRO A 342 7.77 14.21 -24.40
CA PRO A 342 7.94 15.25 -25.42
C PRO A 342 6.94 16.39 -25.27
N ILE A 343 5.69 16.11 -24.89
CA ILE A 343 4.67 17.14 -24.64
C ILE A 343 5.10 18.06 -23.49
N ALA A 344 5.65 17.49 -22.41
CA ALA A 344 6.14 18.24 -21.26
C ALA A 344 7.34 19.13 -21.62
N LYS A 345 8.26 18.63 -22.46
CA LYS A 345 9.43 19.37 -22.96
C LYS A 345 9.05 20.44 -23.98
N GLU A 346 8.08 20.19 -24.84
CA GLU A 346 7.58 21.21 -25.78
C GLU A 346 6.97 22.41 -25.03
N MET A 347 6.20 22.15 -23.97
CA MET A 347 5.56 23.21 -23.18
C MET A 347 6.55 24.00 -22.31
N ALA A 348 7.60 23.34 -21.80
CA ALA A 348 8.64 23.97 -20.99
C ALA A 348 9.98 23.23 -21.21
N PRO A 349 10.82 23.67 -22.16
CA PRO A 349 12.04 22.95 -22.56
C PRO A 349 13.02 22.70 -21.41
N ASP A 350 13.18 23.68 -20.52
CA ASP A 350 14.11 23.63 -19.40
C ASP A 350 13.55 22.89 -18.19
N ARG A 351 12.28 22.46 -18.21
CA ARG A 351 11.66 21.76 -17.09
C ARG A 351 12.26 20.37 -16.93
N PRO A 352 12.71 20.01 -15.71
CA PRO A 352 13.08 18.64 -15.37
C PRO A 352 11.97 17.61 -15.61
N VAL A 353 12.30 16.55 -16.34
CA VAL A 353 11.47 15.37 -16.56
C VAL A 353 12.25 14.11 -16.20
N ILE A 354 11.69 13.31 -15.30
CA ILE A 354 12.27 12.05 -14.81
C ILE A 354 11.41 10.90 -15.32
N PHE A 355 12.01 9.91 -15.97
CA PHE A 355 11.34 8.65 -16.29
C PHE A 355 11.64 7.61 -15.22
N ARG A 356 10.61 6.99 -14.65
CA ARG A 356 10.72 5.95 -13.63
C ARG A 356 10.19 4.62 -14.16
N SER A 357 11.07 3.62 -14.28
CA SER A 357 10.69 2.25 -14.62
C SER A 357 10.56 1.39 -13.37
N HIS A 358 9.43 0.67 -13.23
CA HIS A 358 9.18 -0.30 -12.16
C HIS A 358 9.19 -1.76 -12.66
N ILE A 359 9.56 -2.00 -13.91
CA ILE A 359 9.45 -3.32 -14.53
C ILE A 359 10.83 -3.93 -14.82
N GLN A 360 10.87 -5.26 -14.90
CA GLN A 360 12.04 -6.00 -15.38
C GLN A 360 12.13 -5.86 -16.91
N ILE A 361 12.86 -4.86 -17.40
CA ILE A 361 13.11 -4.73 -18.84
C ILE A 361 14.20 -5.73 -19.25
N ARG A 362 13.92 -6.60 -20.22
CA ARG A 362 14.88 -7.59 -20.74
C ARG A 362 15.92 -6.95 -21.65
N SER A 363 16.92 -6.30 -21.06
CA SER A 363 18.01 -5.65 -21.80
C SER A 363 18.78 -6.61 -22.71
N ASP A 364 18.86 -7.89 -22.36
CA ASP A 364 19.50 -8.94 -23.14
C ASP A 364 18.74 -9.26 -24.43
N LEU A 365 17.40 -9.22 -24.39
CA LEU A 365 16.54 -9.39 -25.57
C LEU A 365 16.53 -8.13 -26.42
N ILE A 366 16.44 -6.94 -25.81
CA ILE A 366 16.50 -5.65 -26.52
C ILE A 366 17.81 -5.49 -27.31
N ALA A 367 18.91 -6.05 -26.82
CA ALA A 367 20.18 -6.03 -27.54
C ALA A 367 20.18 -6.84 -28.85
N LYS A 368 19.15 -7.64 -29.11
CA LYS A 368 18.96 -8.43 -30.34
C LYS A 368 17.93 -7.72 -31.24
N PRO A 369 18.35 -7.12 -32.38
CA PRO A 369 17.50 -6.22 -33.18
C PRO A 369 16.17 -6.80 -33.65
N ASP A 370 16.12 -8.09 -33.98
CA ASP A 370 14.92 -8.72 -34.56
C ASP A 370 13.88 -9.15 -33.52
N THR A 371 14.11 -8.88 -32.23
CA THR A 371 13.18 -9.28 -31.18
C THR A 371 12.00 -8.31 -31.07
N PRO A 372 10.81 -8.77 -30.65
CA PRO A 372 9.70 -7.87 -30.29
C PRO A 372 10.09 -6.83 -29.24
N GLN A 373 10.99 -7.20 -28.32
CA GLN A 373 11.50 -6.33 -27.27
C GLN A 373 12.31 -5.17 -27.83
N ALA A 374 13.20 -5.43 -28.78
CA ALA A 374 14.01 -4.39 -29.42
C ALA A 374 13.13 -3.38 -30.18
N GLU A 375 12.11 -3.86 -30.89
CA GLU A 375 11.15 -3.00 -31.59
C GLU A 375 10.33 -2.13 -30.62
N ALA A 376 9.73 -2.76 -29.61
CA ALA A 376 8.93 -2.07 -28.59
C ALA A 376 9.76 -1.03 -27.83
N TRP A 377 10.96 -1.42 -27.38
CA TRP A 377 11.88 -0.52 -26.70
C TRP A 377 12.36 0.61 -27.60
N GLY A 378 12.70 0.33 -28.86
CA GLY A 378 13.15 1.34 -29.82
C GLY A 378 12.13 2.46 -29.98
N ARG A 379 10.84 2.12 -30.17
CA ARG A 379 9.75 3.10 -30.27
C ARG A 379 9.60 3.94 -28.99
N MET A 380 9.64 3.32 -27.83
CA MET A 380 9.51 4.05 -26.56
C MET A 380 10.75 4.91 -26.25
N TRP A 381 11.95 4.42 -26.56
CA TRP A 381 13.20 5.11 -26.28
C TRP A 381 13.29 6.44 -27.03
N GLU A 382 12.73 6.53 -28.23
CA GLU A 382 12.64 7.80 -28.97
C GLU A 382 11.89 8.90 -28.20
N LEU A 383 10.95 8.51 -27.34
CA LEU A 383 10.22 9.40 -26.44
C LEU A 383 10.97 9.60 -25.11
N ILE A 384 11.46 8.50 -24.52
CA ILE A 384 12.10 8.49 -23.19
C ILE A 384 13.45 9.20 -23.19
N LYS A 385 14.22 9.17 -24.29
CA LYS A 385 15.53 9.82 -24.39
C LYS A 385 15.52 11.34 -24.18
N GLN A 386 14.34 11.96 -24.18
CA GLN A 386 14.13 13.37 -23.90
C GLN A 386 13.99 13.66 -22.39
N ALA A 387 13.86 12.63 -21.54
CA ALA A 387 13.91 12.79 -20.10
C ALA A 387 15.34 13.08 -19.63
N ASP A 388 15.46 13.86 -18.57
CA ASP A 388 16.76 14.28 -18.01
C ASP A 388 17.36 13.19 -17.10
N LEU A 389 16.53 12.33 -16.53
CA LEU A 389 16.94 11.20 -15.69
C LEU A 389 16.14 9.94 -15.99
N PHE A 390 16.81 8.79 -15.87
CA PHE A 390 16.24 7.45 -15.96
C PHE A 390 16.40 6.74 -14.62
N ILE A 391 15.29 6.53 -13.91
CA ILE A 391 15.29 5.88 -12.60
C ILE A 391 14.76 4.45 -12.75
N SER A 392 15.56 3.45 -12.37
CA SER A 392 15.21 2.03 -12.47
C SER A 392 15.18 1.36 -11.11
N HIS A 393 14.56 0.19 -11.01
CA HIS A 393 14.85 -0.70 -9.89
C HIS A 393 16.36 -1.00 -9.82
N PRO A 394 16.90 -1.26 -8.61
CA PRO A 394 18.33 -1.45 -8.34
C PRO A 394 18.94 -2.74 -8.92
N VAL A 395 18.67 -3.01 -10.19
CA VAL A 395 19.15 -4.17 -10.95
C VAL A 395 19.64 -3.65 -12.30
N SER A 396 20.97 -3.66 -12.50
CA SER A 396 21.58 -3.07 -13.70
C SER A 396 21.16 -3.74 -15.00
N SER A 397 20.85 -5.04 -14.98
CA SER A 397 20.35 -5.78 -16.15
C SER A 397 18.96 -5.33 -16.61
N PHE A 398 18.23 -4.55 -15.80
CA PHE A 398 16.93 -3.97 -16.19
C PHE A 398 17.09 -2.67 -16.98
N VAL A 399 18.31 -2.17 -17.15
CA VAL A 399 18.57 -0.94 -17.89
C VAL A 399 19.11 -1.29 -19.28
N PRO A 400 18.38 -0.99 -20.36
CA PRO A 400 18.86 -1.22 -21.72
C PRO A 400 20.19 -0.52 -22.01
N LYS A 401 21.08 -1.20 -22.74
CA LYS A 401 22.45 -0.71 -23.02
C LYS A 401 22.53 0.63 -23.74
N ASN A 402 21.47 1.03 -24.46
CA ASN A 402 21.40 2.30 -25.17
C ASN A 402 21.00 3.49 -24.25
N VAL A 403 20.64 3.24 -22.98
CA VAL A 403 20.41 4.29 -21.99
C VAL A 403 21.77 4.78 -21.47
N PRO A 404 22.08 6.09 -21.56
CA PRO A 404 23.34 6.63 -21.07
C PRO A 404 23.48 6.42 -19.57
N LYS A 405 24.58 5.79 -19.14
CA LYS A 405 24.83 5.49 -17.72
C LYS A 405 24.79 6.74 -16.83
N GLU A 406 25.24 7.88 -17.35
CA GLU A 406 25.31 9.14 -16.61
C GLU A 406 23.95 9.63 -16.08
N ILE A 407 22.84 9.30 -16.75
CA ILE A 407 21.47 9.68 -16.34
C ILE A 407 20.75 8.59 -15.55
N VAL A 408 21.37 7.42 -15.36
CA VAL A 408 20.74 6.25 -14.73
C VAL A 408 20.93 6.29 -13.22
N GLY A 409 19.83 6.31 -12.47
CA GLY A 409 19.81 6.17 -11.01
C GLY A 409 18.99 4.97 -10.54
N TYR A 410 19.33 4.44 -9.36
CA TYR A 410 18.63 3.28 -8.78
C TYR A 410 17.78 3.63 -7.56
N MET A 411 16.55 3.11 -7.54
CA MET A 411 15.60 3.24 -6.44
C MET A 411 14.75 1.96 -6.30
N GLY A 412 14.70 1.39 -5.09
CA GLY A 412 13.82 0.26 -4.77
C GLY A 412 12.33 0.62 -4.89
N ALA A 413 11.44 -0.38 -4.81
CA ALA A 413 10.03 -0.11 -4.51
C ALA A 413 9.88 0.11 -3.00
N THR A 414 8.80 0.80 -2.60
CA THR A 414 8.55 1.15 -1.21
C THR A 414 7.17 0.70 -0.75
N THR A 415 7.00 0.58 0.56
CA THR A 415 5.72 0.28 1.22
C THR A 415 5.60 1.16 2.47
N ASP A 416 4.39 1.38 2.96
CA ASP A 416 4.13 2.27 4.09
C ASP A 416 3.95 1.47 5.37
N TRP A 417 4.79 1.69 6.38
CA TRP A 417 4.69 0.98 7.67
C TRP A 417 3.44 1.35 8.47
N LEU A 418 2.76 2.43 8.09
CA LEU A 418 1.60 2.93 8.83
C LEU A 418 0.28 2.70 8.10
N ASP A 419 0.27 2.11 6.90
CA ASP A 419 -0.96 1.82 6.17
C ASP A 419 -1.64 0.52 6.65
N GLY A 420 -2.77 0.18 6.03
CA GLY A 420 -3.55 -1.00 6.40
C GLY A 420 -2.81 -2.32 6.15
N LEU A 421 -1.79 -2.30 5.28
CA LEU A 421 -1.01 -3.44 4.85
C LEU A 421 0.07 -3.81 5.87
N ASN A 422 0.66 -2.81 6.54
CA ASN A 422 1.82 -3.03 7.39
C ASN A 422 1.66 -2.67 8.85
N LYS A 423 0.77 -1.74 9.21
CA LYS A 423 0.65 -1.28 10.59
C LYS A 423 0.42 -2.42 11.57
N ASN A 424 0.85 -2.21 12.80
CA ASN A 424 0.51 -3.10 13.89
C ASN A 424 -1.01 -3.06 14.14
N MET A 425 -1.59 -4.25 14.39
CA MET A 425 -3.00 -4.41 14.73
C MET A 425 -3.11 -5.19 16.03
N ARG A 426 -4.16 -4.94 16.81
CA ARG A 426 -4.42 -5.75 18.01
C ARG A 426 -4.87 -7.14 17.60
N ASP A 427 -4.68 -8.12 18.48
CA ASP A 427 -5.13 -9.50 18.23
C ASP A 427 -6.62 -9.60 17.92
N TRP A 428 -7.44 -8.74 18.52
CA TRP A 428 -8.88 -8.71 18.25
C TRP A 428 -9.20 -8.28 16.81
N ASP A 429 -8.49 -7.28 16.28
CA ASP A 429 -8.65 -6.81 14.90
C ASP A 429 -8.09 -7.82 13.90
N MET A 430 -6.93 -8.42 14.19
CA MET A 430 -6.38 -9.53 13.39
C MET A 430 -7.35 -10.71 13.34
N ALA A 431 -7.99 -11.04 14.47
CA ALA A 431 -9.00 -12.09 14.49
C ALA A 431 -10.25 -11.72 13.68
N TYR A 432 -10.68 -10.46 13.67
CA TYR A 432 -11.75 -9.99 12.81
C TYR A 432 -11.43 -10.24 11.33
N TYR A 433 -10.25 -9.82 10.84
CA TYR A 433 -9.84 -10.05 9.46
C TYR A 433 -9.59 -11.52 9.13
N GLY A 434 -9.11 -12.30 10.10
CA GLY A 434 -9.03 -13.75 10.00
C GLY A 434 -10.40 -14.42 9.81
N ARG A 435 -11.44 -13.92 10.49
CA ARG A 435 -12.83 -14.38 10.30
C ARG A 435 -13.38 -13.98 8.93
N VAL A 436 -13.02 -12.79 8.43
CA VAL A 436 -13.34 -12.36 7.05
C VAL A 436 -12.68 -13.31 6.03
N PHE A 437 -11.39 -13.63 6.21
CA PHE A 437 -10.68 -14.60 5.38
C PHE A 437 -11.35 -15.98 5.41
N ASN A 438 -11.67 -16.50 6.60
CA ASN A 438 -12.33 -17.79 6.74
C ASN A 438 -13.76 -17.80 6.16
N ALA A 439 -14.49 -16.67 6.19
CA ALA A 439 -15.76 -16.54 5.52
C ALA A 439 -15.60 -16.64 3.99
N ALA A 440 -14.58 -15.99 3.43
CA ALA A 440 -14.23 -16.13 2.02
C ALA A 440 -13.87 -17.57 1.67
N CYS A 441 -13.04 -18.24 2.48
CA CYS A 441 -12.68 -19.65 2.28
C CYS A 441 -13.91 -20.55 2.23
N ARG A 442 -14.85 -20.42 3.17
CA ARG A 442 -16.10 -21.20 3.19
C ARG A 442 -16.95 -20.95 1.95
N ASN A 443 -17.03 -19.70 1.47
CA ASN A 443 -17.78 -19.37 0.26
C ASN A 443 -17.14 -19.94 -1.01
N SER A 444 -15.82 -20.09 -1.02
CA SER A 444 -15.04 -20.67 -2.13
C SER A 444 -14.83 -22.17 -2.01
N GLY A 445 -15.33 -22.83 -0.95
CA GLY A 445 -15.10 -24.26 -0.69
C GLY A 445 -13.66 -24.60 -0.29
N MET A 446 -12.88 -23.62 0.16
CA MET A 446 -11.47 -23.80 0.55
C MET A 446 -11.32 -24.09 2.05
N PRO A 447 -10.24 -24.82 2.45
CA PRO A 447 -9.93 -25.03 3.86
C PRO A 447 -9.76 -23.71 4.62
N VAL A 448 -10.33 -23.65 5.82
CA VAL A 448 -10.19 -22.52 6.75
C VAL A 448 -8.94 -22.66 7.62
N ILE A 449 -8.44 -21.55 8.15
CA ILE A 449 -7.31 -21.52 9.10
C ILE A 449 -7.79 -21.04 10.48
N ASN A 450 -7.58 -21.84 11.51
CA ASN A 450 -8.03 -21.55 12.87
C ASN A 450 -6.85 -21.11 13.75
N VAL A 451 -6.45 -19.84 13.65
CA VAL A 451 -5.45 -19.24 14.54
C VAL A 451 -6.06 -19.03 15.94
N PRO A 452 -5.34 -19.30 17.05
CA PRO A 452 -3.92 -19.71 17.13
C PRO A 452 -3.67 -21.24 17.09
N GLU A 453 -4.69 -22.09 16.95
CA GLU A 453 -4.54 -23.54 16.97
C GLU A 453 -3.90 -24.17 15.71
N ASP A 454 -3.88 -23.42 14.60
CA ASP A 454 -3.21 -23.78 13.35
C ASP A 454 -1.99 -22.86 13.12
N GLU A 455 -0.84 -23.45 12.81
CA GLU A 455 0.28 -22.75 12.16
C GLU A 455 0.10 -22.80 10.64
N TYR A 456 0.67 -21.83 9.92
CA TYR A 456 0.65 -21.84 8.46
C TYR A 456 1.84 -21.15 7.80
N ILE A 457 2.06 -21.56 6.56
CA ILE A 457 2.98 -20.97 5.59
C ILE A 457 2.14 -20.14 4.60
N VAL A 458 2.62 -18.97 4.21
CA VAL A 458 1.88 -18.08 3.29
C VAL A 458 2.72 -17.63 2.10
N GLN A 459 2.13 -17.61 0.90
CA GLN A 459 2.59 -16.78 -0.21
C GLN A 459 1.50 -15.78 -0.56
N ILE A 460 1.80 -14.48 -0.45
CA ILE A 460 0.90 -13.40 -0.85
C ILE A 460 1.34 -12.85 -2.20
N ALA A 461 0.65 -13.26 -3.28
CA ALA A 461 1.01 -12.86 -4.63
C ALA A 461 -0.21 -12.84 -5.56
N ARG A 462 -0.08 -12.12 -6.69
CA ARG A 462 -1.03 -12.27 -7.80
C ARG A 462 -0.98 -13.69 -8.37
N PHE A 463 -2.09 -14.16 -8.92
CA PHE A 463 -2.16 -15.44 -9.65
C PHE A 463 -1.56 -15.29 -11.06
N ASP A 464 -0.26 -15.09 -11.10
CA ASP A 464 0.50 -14.81 -12.31
C ASP A 464 1.55 -15.92 -12.51
N PRO A 465 1.81 -16.38 -13.75
CA PRO A 465 2.79 -17.45 -14.01
C PRO A 465 4.18 -17.15 -13.44
N SER A 466 4.55 -15.86 -13.35
CA SER A 466 5.85 -15.42 -12.82
C SER A 466 5.99 -15.58 -11.30
N LYS A 467 4.91 -15.88 -10.56
CA LYS A 467 4.92 -15.92 -9.09
C LYS A 467 5.25 -17.29 -8.50
N GLY A 468 5.62 -18.27 -9.34
CA GLY A 468 6.12 -19.59 -8.90
C GLY A 468 5.13 -20.37 -8.02
N ILE A 469 3.83 -20.25 -8.29
CA ILE A 469 2.79 -20.86 -7.44
C ILE A 469 2.89 -22.40 -7.44
N PHE A 470 3.25 -23.01 -8.57
CA PHE A 470 3.48 -24.45 -8.64
C PHE A 470 4.71 -24.88 -7.83
N ASP A 471 5.80 -24.10 -7.88
CA ASP A 471 6.99 -24.35 -7.06
C ASP A 471 6.66 -24.29 -5.56
N VAL A 472 5.73 -23.41 -5.14
CA VAL A 472 5.23 -23.36 -3.75
C VAL A 472 4.52 -24.64 -3.38
N VAL A 473 3.61 -25.13 -4.22
CA VAL A 473 2.84 -26.35 -3.96
C VAL A 473 3.78 -27.57 -3.88
N GLU A 474 4.71 -27.70 -4.83
CA GLU A 474 5.70 -28.79 -4.84
C GLU A 474 6.62 -28.73 -3.60
N SER A 475 7.12 -27.55 -3.26
CA SER A 475 7.97 -27.35 -2.07
C SER A 475 7.22 -27.72 -0.79
N TYR A 476 5.93 -27.37 -0.70
CA TYR A 476 5.10 -27.71 0.43
C TYR A 476 4.83 -29.21 0.54
N GLU A 477 4.55 -29.90 -0.56
CA GLU A 477 4.41 -31.36 -0.59
C GLU A 477 5.68 -32.06 -0.08
N LYS A 478 6.85 -31.65 -0.58
CA LYS A 478 8.16 -32.16 -0.13
C LYS A 478 8.37 -31.91 1.37
N PHE A 479 8.11 -30.70 1.84
CA PHE A 479 8.21 -30.34 3.25
C PHE A 479 7.25 -31.15 4.13
N TYR A 480 5.99 -31.30 3.72
CA TYR A 480 4.96 -32.04 4.44
C TYR A 480 5.38 -33.50 4.66
N ASN A 481 5.89 -34.15 3.61
CA ASN A 481 6.38 -35.52 3.69
C ASN A 481 7.60 -35.65 4.63
N ARG A 482 8.54 -34.70 4.60
CA ARG A 482 9.70 -34.66 5.52
C ARG A 482 9.26 -34.46 6.97
N LEU A 483 8.34 -33.52 7.21
CA LEU A 483 7.86 -33.19 8.56
C LEU A 483 7.08 -34.35 9.18
N THR A 484 6.14 -34.93 8.45
CA THR A 484 5.30 -36.04 8.95
C THR A 484 6.10 -37.33 9.14
N ALA A 485 7.15 -37.55 8.35
CA ALA A 485 8.06 -38.67 8.56
C ALA A 485 8.96 -38.49 9.80
N ALA A 486 9.46 -37.28 10.03
CA ALA A 486 10.34 -36.98 11.17
C ALA A 486 9.59 -36.80 12.50
N TYR A 487 8.38 -36.22 12.45
CA TYR A 487 7.55 -35.88 13.62
C TYR A 487 6.07 -36.27 13.38
N PRO A 488 5.73 -37.57 13.39
CA PRO A 488 4.36 -38.04 13.11
C PRO A 488 3.29 -37.47 14.06
N GLU A 489 3.66 -37.10 15.27
CA GLU A 489 2.80 -36.51 16.29
C GLU A 489 2.57 -34.99 16.11
N LYS A 490 3.41 -34.32 15.30
CA LYS A 490 3.29 -32.87 15.08
C LYS A 490 2.24 -32.60 14.03
N LYS A 491 1.28 -31.74 14.38
CA LYS A 491 0.29 -31.24 13.42
C LYS A 491 1.01 -30.42 12.33
N PRO A 492 0.90 -30.80 11.05
CA PRO A 492 1.54 -30.07 9.97
C PRO A 492 0.91 -28.67 9.83
N PRO A 493 1.71 -27.63 9.51
CA PRO A 493 1.18 -26.31 9.23
C PRO A 493 0.45 -26.32 7.89
N LYS A 494 -0.60 -25.51 7.75
CA LYS A 494 -1.32 -25.36 6.46
C LYS A 494 -0.54 -24.47 5.50
N LEU A 495 -0.86 -24.54 4.21
CA LEU A 495 -0.37 -23.64 3.18
C LEU A 495 -1.48 -22.69 2.70
N LEU A 496 -1.20 -21.39 2.70
CA LEU A 496 -2.07 -20.35 2.17
C LEU A 496 -1.42 -19.71 0.95
N ILE A 497 -2.08 -19.82 -0.21
CA ILE A 497 -1.71 -19.10 -1.44
C ILE A 497 -2.81 -18.09 -1.69
N CYS A 498 -2.54 -16.81 -1.49
CA CYS A 498 -3.58 -15.80 -1.59
C CYS A 498 -3.10 -14.49 -2.22
N GLY A 499 -4.03 -13.72 -2.78
CA GLY A 499 -3.73 -12.38 -3.26
C GLY A 499 -4.91 -11.71 -3.92
N HIS A 500 -4.76 -10.41 -4.18
CA HIS A 500 -5.74 -9.62 -4.91
C HIS A 500 -5.66 -9.86 -6.40
N GLY A 501 -6.82 -9.93 -7.05
CA GLY A 501 -6.89 -9.73 -8.50
C GLY A 501 -6.62 -8.26 -8.85
N SER A 502 -6.01 -8.01 -10.01
CA SER A 502 -5.97 -6.67 -10.61
C SER A 502 -6.88 -6.62 -11.83
N ILE A 503 -7.49 -5.46 -12.09
CA ILE A 503 -8.25 -5.22 -13.33
C ILE A 503 -7.35 -5.38 -14.56
N ASP A 504 -6.05 -5.10 -14.40
CA ASP A 504 -5.05 -5.16 -15.47
C ASP A 504 -4.47 -6.56 -15.71
N ASP A 505 -5.07 -7.61 -15.15
CA ASP A 505 -4.52 -8.97 -15.18
C ASP A 505 -5.56 -10.04 -15.56
N PRO A 506 -5.90 -10.15 -16.87
CA PRO A 506 -6.93 -11.08 -17.34
C PRO A 506 -6.55 -12.56 -17.17
N ASP A 507 -5.25 -12.86 -17.06
CA ASP A 507 -4.71 -14.22 -16.96
C ASP A 507 -4.85 -14.84 -15.55
N GLY A 508 -5.22 -14.02 -14.56
CA GLY A 508 -5.27 -14.44 -13.16
C GLY A 508 -6.23 -15.61 -12.86
N SER A 509 -7.32 -15.73 -13.62
CA SER A 509 -8.27 -16.83 -13.48
C SER A 509 -7.70 -18.16 -13.98
N LEU A 510 -6.92 -18.15 -15.07
CA LEU A 510 -6.37 -19.37 -15.67
C LEU A 510 -5.38 -20.05 -14.73
N ILE A 511 -4.51 -19.27 -14.09
CA ILE A 511 -3.53 -19.79 -13.14
C ILE A 511 -4.20 -20.28 -11.86
N TYR A 512 -5.21 -19.55 -11.37
CA TYR A 512 -6.00 -20.02 -10.24
C TYR A 512 -6.64 -21.39 -10.51
N ASP A 513 -7.34 -21.54 -11.65
CA ASP A 513 -8.01 -22.79 -12.03
C ASP A 513 -6.99 -23.94 -12.19
N ALA A 514 -5.83 -23.66 -12.80
CA ALA A 514 -4.79 -24.65 -12.99
C ALA A 514 -4.20 -25.16 -11.66
N VAL A 515 -3.99 -24.27 -10.69
CA VAL A 515 -3.45 -24.62 -9.37
C VAL A 515 -4.47 -25.44 -8.57
N VAL A 516 -5.74 -25.00 -8.54
CA VAL A 516 -6.79 -25.75 -7.85
C VAL A 516 -6.97 -27.13 -8.48
N SER A 517 -7.03 -27.21 -9.81
CA SER A 517 -7.13 -28.48 -10.52
C SER A 517 -5.95 -29.42 -10.22
N HIS A 518 -4.73 -28.88 -10.17
CA HIS A 518 -3.55 -29.67 -9.80
C HIS A 518 -3.67 -30.23 -8.38
N ILE A 519 -4.13 -29.43 -7.41
CA ILE A 519 -4.31 -29.90 -6.03
C ILE A 519 -5.35 -31.03 -5.97
N GLU A 520 -6.49 -30.86 -6.65
CA GLU A 520 -7.59 -31.84 -6.65
C GLU A 520 -7.23 -33.17 -7.33
N HIS A 521 -6.48 -33.14 -8.43
CA HIS A 521 -6.24 -34.31 -9.27
C HIS A 521 -4.89 -34.99 -9.01
N ASN A 522 -3.86 -34.21 -8.67
CA ASN A 522 -2.49 -34.74 -8.53
C ASN A 522 -2.11 -35.00 -7.06
N ILE A 523 -2.56 -34.16 -6.13
CA ILE A 523 -2.21 -34.26 -4.70
C ILE A 523 -3.44 -34.18 -3.77
N PRO A 524 -4.51 -34.97 -4.02
CA PRO A 524 -5.77 -34.87 -3.27
C PRO A 524 -5.62 -35.13 -1.76
N TYR A 525 -4.58 -35.83 -1.34
CA TYR A 525 -4.30 -36.10 0.08
C TYR A 525 -3.84 -34.86 0.86
N LEU A 526 -3.53 -33.75 0.18
CA LEU A 526 -3.19 -32.44 0.77
C LEU A 526 -4.32 -31.41 0.65
N ILE A 527 -5.49 -31.78 0.09
CA ILE A 527 -6.56 -30.82 -0.19
C ILE A 527 -7.03 -30.06 1.05
N ASP A 528 -7.08 -30.71 2.23
CA ASP A 528 -7.48 -30.08 3.50
C ASP A 528 -6.38 -29.20 4.12
N GLN A 529 -5.17 -29.24 3.55
CA GLN A 529 -4.01 -28.51 4.04
C GLN A 529 -3.69 -27.26 3.23
N ILE A 530 -4.22 -27.13 2.02
CA ILE A 530 -3.88 -26.03 1.10
C ILE A 530 -5.11 -25.17 0.84
N SER A 531 -5.02 -23.88 1.13
CA SER A 531 -6.06 -22.89 0.87
C SER A 531 -5.60 -21.93 -0.22
N VAL A 532 -6.27 -21.95 -1.37
CA VAL A 532 -5.97 -21.11 -2.53
C VAL A 532 -7.06 -20.04 -2.67
N MET A 533 -6.73 -18.78 -2.38
CA MET A 533 -7.72 -17.73 -2.19
C MET A 533 -7.46 -16.49 -3.04
N ARG A 534 -8.43 -16.15 -3.90
CA ARG A 534 -8.51 -14.82 -4.53
C ARG A 534 -9.27 -13.87 -3.62
N LEU A 535 -8.56 -12.95 -3.00
CA LEU A 535 -9.13 -12.04 -2.02
C LEU A 535 -9.64 -10.74 -2.66
N GLY A 536 -10.70 -10.17 -2.08
CA GLY A 536 -11.16 -8.81 -2.38
C GLY A 536 -10.22 -7.75 -1.78
N PRO A 537 -10.26 -6.48 -2.24
CA PRO A 537 -9.24 -5.44 -2.06
C PRO A 537 -9.09 -4.90 -0.62
N SER A 538 -8.86 -5.76 0.36
CA SER A 538 -8.56 -5.39 1.75
C SER A 538 -7.09 -5.62 2.10
N ASP A 539 -6.38 -4.53 2.36
CA ASP A 539 -4.99 -4.54 2.80
C ASP A 539 -4.85 -5.17 4.19
N GLN A 540 -5.80 -4.90 5.10
CA GLN A 540 -5.77 -5.44 6.46
C GLN A 540 -5.95 -6.96 6.52
N VAL A 541 -6.67 -7.56 5.57
CA VAL A 541 -6.71 -9.03 5.46
C VAL A 541 -5.31 -9.57 5.13
N LEU A 542 -4.62 -8.99 4.14
CA LEU A 542 -3.24 -9.40 3.83
C LEU A 542 -2.28 -9.15 4.99
N ASN A 543 -2.44 -8.04 5.69
CA ASN A 543 -1.67 -7.73 6.90
C ASN A 543 -1.86 -8.80 7.97
N ALA A 544 -3.11 -9.18 8.28
CA ALA A 544 -3.41 -10.23 9.26
C ALA A 544 -2.81 -11.58 8.86
N LEU A 545 -2.86 -11.94 7.57
CA LEU A 545 -2.29 -13.18 7.04
C LEU A 545 -0.75 -13.17 7.10
N MET A 546 -0.10 -12.08 6.72
CA MET A 546 1.37 -12.00 6.81
C MET A 546 1.85 -11.97 8.26
N SER A 547 1.16 -11.22 9.13
CA SER A 547 1.56 -11.01 10.53
C SER A 547 1.34 -12.23 11.43
N LYS A 548 0.42 -13.14 11.06
CA LYS A 548 0.17 -14.38 11.80
C LYS A 548 0.76 -15.62 11.14
N ALA A 549 1.37 -15.50 9.96
CA ALA A 549 2.08 -16.60 9.33
C ALA A 549 3.32 -16.99 10.14
N LYS A 550 3.65 -18.28 10.13
CA LYS A 550 4.93 -18.77 10.66
C LYS A 550 6.05 -18.46 9.67
N VAL A 551 5.87 -18.83 8.40
CA VAL A 551 6.88 -18.60 7.35
C VAL A 551 6.20 -17.99 6.13
N ALA A 552 6.85 -17.01 5.51
CA ALA A 552 6.45 -16.45 4.24
C ALA A 552 7.27 -17.06 3.10
N LEU A 553 6.66 -17.23 1.94
CA LEU A 553 7.31 -17.64 0.70
C LEU A 553 7.15 -16.53 -0.35
N GLN A 554 8.19 -16.35 -1.16
CA GLN A 554 8.14 -15.53 -2.36
C GLN A 554 8.98 -16.19 -3.46
N LEU A 555 8.41 -17.20 -4.11
CA LEU A 555 9.12 -18.05 -5.08
C LEU A 555 9.00 -17.55 -6.51
N SER A 556 8.98 -16.22 -6.72
CA SER A 556 8.84 -15.64 -8.06
C SER A 556 9.94 -16.14 -9.01
N THR A 557 9.59 -16.47 -10.25
CA THR A 557 10.56 -16.78 -11.30
C THR A 557 11.09 -15.52 -11.97
N ARG A 558 10.29 -14.45 -11.99
CA ARG A 558 10.64 -13.12 -12.53
C ARG A 558 10.02 -12.03 -11.67
N GLU A 559 10.78 -10.99 -11.39
CA GLU A 559 10.35 -9.95 -10.47
C GLU A 559 11.10 -8.63 -10.66
N GLY A 560 10.43 -7.50 -10.47
CA GLY A 560 11.08 -6.19 -10.42
C GLY A 560 11.84 -6.01 -9.09
N PHE A 561 11.10 -5.79 -8.01
CA PHE A 561 11.65 -5.63 -6.66
C PHE A 561 10.93 -6.53 -5.65
N GLU A 562 9.58 -6.53 -5.68
CA GLU A 562 8.67 -7.23 -4.76
C GLU A 562 8.79 -6.79 -3.31
N VAL A 563 7.91 -5.86 -2.93
CA VAL A 563 7.87 -5.29 -1.58
C VAL A 563 7.37 -6.28 -0.53
N LYS A 564 6.64 -7.35 -0.92
CA LYS A 564 6.17 -8.38 0.02
C LYS A 564 7.30 -9.02 0.82
N VAL A 565 8.51 -9.03 0.27
CA VAL A 565 9.70 -9.48 0.98
C VAL A 565 10.03 -8.57 2.17
N SER A 566 10.11 -7.26 1.93
CA SER A 566 10.32 -6.27 3.00
C SER A 566 9.18 -6.25 4.02
N GLU A 567 7.93 -6.44 3.59
CA GLU A 567 6.78 -6.51 4.50
C GLU A 567 6.87 -7.71 5.47
N ALA A 568 7.26 -8.89 4.97
CA ALA A 568 7.47 -10.08 5.81
C ALA A 568 8.60 -9.83 6.82
N VAL A 569 9.74 -9.29 6.36
CA VAL A 569 10.88 -8.98 7.23
C VAL A 569 10.50 -7.94 8.30
N HIS A 570 9.73 -6.91 7.94
CA HIS A 570 9.24 -5.90 8.87
C HIS A 570 8.38 -6.49 9.98
N LYS A 571 7.55 -7.47 9.65
CA LYS A 571 6.70 -8.19 10.61
C LYS A 571 7.46 -9.22 11.45
N GLY A 572 8.75 -9.42 11.17
CA GLY A 572 9.55 -10.46 11.80
C GLY A 572 9.16 -11.87 11.36
N THR A 573 8.49 -12.01 10.20
CA THR A 573 8.12 -13.30 9.62
C THR A 573 9.30 -13.79 8.77
N PRO A 574 9.98 -14.90 9.13
CA PRO A 574 11.00 -15.49 8.26
C PRO A 574 10.49 -15.74 6.85
N ILE A 575 11.29 -15.35 5.86
CA ILE A 575 10.93 -15.47 4.45
C ILE A 575 11.92 -16.35 3.69
N ILE A 576 11.41 -17.23 2.83
CA ILE A 576 12.20 -17.97 1.84
C ILE A 576 11.82 -17.42 0.47
N ALA A 577 12.79 -16.89 -0.26
CA ALA A 577 12.55 -16.26 -1.55
C ALA A 577 13.59 -16.68 -2.59
N THR A 578 13.21 -16.59 -3.85
CA THR A 578 14.09 -16.93 -4.98
C THR A 578 15.09 -15.82 -5.30
N ARG A 579 16.17 -16.15 -6.01
CA ARG A 579 17.11 -15.17 -6.57
C ARG A 579 16.61 -14.47 -7.84
N ALA A 580 15.31 -14.24 -7.96
CA ALA A 580 14.73 -13.57 -9.11
C ALA A 580 14.78 -12.04 -8.97
N GLY A 581 15.33 -11.37 -9.99
CA GLY A 581 15.29 -9.91 -10.11
C GLY A 581 15.82 -9.16 -8.89
N GLY A 582 15.02 -8.22 -8.35
CA GLY A 582 15.40 -7.39 -7.20
C GLY A 582 15.19 -8.02 -5.82
N ILE A 583 14.61 -9.23 -5.72
CA ILE A 583 14.34 -9.92 -4.45
C ILE A 583 15.60 -10.04 -3.56
N PRO A 584 16.79 -10.44 -4.09
CA PRO A 584 18.00 -10.60 -3.28
C PRO A 584 18.49 -9.34 -2.57
N LEU A 585 18.05 -8.16 -3.00
CA LEU A 585 18.49 -6.89 -2.42
C LEU A 585 17.94 -6.66 -1.01
N GLN A 586 16.85 -7.34 -0.67
CA GLN A 586 16.11 -7.20 0.59
C GLN A 586 16.50 -8.26 1.63
N ILE A 587 17.14 -9.35 1.21
CA ILE A 587 17.44 -10.51 2.08
C ILE A 587 18.95 -10.62 2.34
N GLU A 588 19.31 -10.53 3.61
CA GLU A 588 20.57 -11.01 4.14
C GLU A 588 20.44 -12.51 4.47
N ASN A 589 20.94 -13.36 3.57
CA ASN A 589 20.79 -14.81 3.64
C ASN A 589 21.23 -15.37 5.01
N ASN A 590 20.40 -16.26 5.58
CA ASN A 590 20.51 -16.84 6.92
C ASN A 590 20.32 -15.87 8.10
N LYS A 591 20.08 -14.57 7.87
CA LYS A 591 19.85 -13.60 8.95
C LYS A 591 18.41 -13.11 9.03
N ASN A 592 17.85 -12.59 7.95
CA ASN A 592 16.46 -12.13 7.89
C ASN A 592 15.57 -12.99 6.95
N GLY A 593 16.16 -13.98 6.29
CA GLY A 593 15.48 -14.89 5.38
C GLY A 593 16.46 -15.83 4.66
N PHE A 594 15.94 -16.60 3.73
CA PHE A 594 16.69 -17.52 2.87
C PHE A 594 16.54 -17.15 1.40
N LEU A 595 17.65 -17.24 0.67
CA LEU A 595 17.67 -17.11 -0.79
C LEU A 595 17.94 -18.47 -1.45
N VAL A 596 17.00 -18.91 -2.28
CA VAL A 596 17.09 -20.14 -3.08
C VAL A 596 17.16 -19.83 -4.58
N ASP A 597 17.65 -20.78 -5.37
CA ASP A 597 17.62 -20.63 -6.82
C ASP A 597 16.20 -20.88 -7.36
N VAL A 598 15.88 -20.30 -8.52
CA VAL A 598 14.55 -20.43 -9.12
C VAL A 598 14.30 -21.90 -9.49
N GLY A 599 13.15 -22.45 -9.05
CA GLY A 599 12.79 -23.85 -9.26
C GLY A 599 13.45 -24.86 -8.30
N ASP A 600 14.30 -24.42 -7.36
CA ASP A 600 14.90 -25.31 -6.36
C ASP A 600 13.92 -25.57 -5.19
N THR A 601 12.90 -26.37 -5.47
CA THR A 601 11.84 -26.73 -4.51
C THR A 601 12.35 -27.62 -3.37
N ASP A 602 13.47 -28.32 -3.56
CA ASP A 602 14.11 -29.14 -2.53
C ASP A 602 14.77 -28.27 -1.44
N ALA A 603 15.50 -27.22 -1.84
CA ALA A 603 16.08 -26.26 -0.90
C ALA A 603 15.01 -25.50 -0.11
N VAL A 604 13.89 -25.12 -0.76
CA VAL A 604 12.75 -24.50 -0.08
C VAL A 604 12.21 -25.43 1.01
N ALA A 605 11.97 -26.70 0.67
CA ALA A 605 11.47 -27.68 1.62
C ALA A 605 12.43 -27.92 2.80
N ASP A 606 13.76 -27.89 2.57
CA ASP A 606 14.77 -28.01 3.63
C ASP A 606 14.78 -26.80 4.56
N HIS A 607 14.66 -25.60 4.00
CA HIS A 607 14.59 -24.37 4.80
C HIS A 607 13.29 -24.28 5.60
N LEU A 608 12.15 -24.69 5.03
CA LEU A 608 10.90 -24.86 5.76
C LEU A 608 11.09 -25.85 6.92
N PHE A 609 11.62 -27.05 6.63
CA PHE A 609 11.87 -28.05 7.66
C PHE A 609 12.75 -27.51 8.79
N LYS A 610 13.84 -26.80 8.46
CA LYS A 610 14.73 -26.16 9.42
C LYS A 610 14.01 -25.15 10.32
N LEU A 611 13.15 -24.29 9.75
CA LEU A 611 12.41 -23.29 10.50
C LEU A 611 11.35 -23.90 11.43
N PHE A 612 10.69 -24.99 11.01
CA PHE A 612 9.70 -25.68 11.84
C PHE A 612 10.32 -26.67 12.85
N ALA A 613 11.56 -27.09 12.65
CA ALA A 613 12.28 -27.99 13.56
C ALA A 613 13.10 -27.23 14.63
N ASN A 614 13.48 -25.96 14.38
CA ASN A 614 14.32 -25.18 15.28
C ASN A 614 13.71 -23.81 15.62
N GLU A 615 12.98 -23.76 16.74
CA GLU A 615 12.35 -22.54 17.27
C GLU A 615 13.35 -21.46 17.71
N GLU A 616 14.56 -21.84 18.16
CA GLU A 616 15.59 -20.89 18.56
C GLU A 616 16.10 -20.12 17.32
N PHE A 617 16.47 -20.85 16.28
CA PHE A 617 16.91 -20.29 15.00
C PHE A 617 15.80 -19.45 14.34
N TYR A 618 14.54 -19.91 14.40
CA TYR A 618 13.38 -19.12 13.99
C TYR A 618 13.32 -17.77 14.73
N GLY A 619 13.44 -17.80 16.06
CA GLY A 619 13.38 -16.61 16.90
C GLY A 619 14.53 -15.63 16.66
N GLU A 620 15.73 -16.13 16.38
CA GLU A 620 16.88 -15.30 15.98
C GLU A 620 16.62 -14.55 14.66
N MET A 621 16.17 -15.28 13.63
CA MET A 621 15.86 -14.72 12.32
C MET A 621 14.74 -13.67 12.39
N SER A 622 13.67 -14.00 13.11
CA SER A 622 12.52 -13.11 13.35
C SER A 622 12.97 -11.79 14.02
N ARG A 623 13.74 -11.87 15.12
CA ARG A 623 14.25 -10.68 15.83
C ARG A 623 15.23 -9.86 15.00
N TYR A 624 16.05 -10.51 14.17
CA TYR A 624 16.97 -9.81 13.28
C TYR A 624 16.19 -9.03 12.21
N GLY A 625 15.16 -9.63 11.61
CA GLY A 625 14.30 -9.01 10.60
C GLY A 625 13.66 -7.70 11.10
N THR A 626 12.93 -7.75 12.22
CA THR A 626 12.23 -6.58 12.78
C THR A 626 13.17 -5.41 13.11
N LYS A 627 14.42 -5.68 13.50
CA LYS A 627 15.40 -4.64 13.87
C LYS A 627 16.16 -4.05 12.68
N ASN A 628 16.31 -4.80 11.59
CA ASN A 628 17.23 -4.48 10.51
C ASN A 628 16.56 -4.26 9.16
N VAL A 629 15.26 -3.93 9.14
CA VAL A 629 14.63 -3.44 7.90
C VAL A 629 15.32 -2.15 7.46
N CYS A 630 15.61 -2.07 6.17
CA CYS A 630 16.23 -0.91 5.56
C CYS A 630 15.22 0.23 5.42
N ASP A 631 15.62 1.45 5.76
CA ASP A 631 14.75 2.64 5.62
C ASP A 631 14.38 2.90 4.15
N GLU A 632 15.22 2.51 3.18
CA GLU A 632 15.02 2.74 1.74
C GLU A 632 13.72 2.12 1.19
N VAL A 633 13.21 1.07 1.83
CA VAL A 633 11.96 0.39 1.41
C VAL A 633 10.72 0.97 2.06
N SER A 634 10.87 1.96 2.96
CA SER A 634 9.77 2.68 3.57
C SER A 634 9.30 3.85 2.69
N THR A 635 8.06 4.29 2.85
CA THR A 635 7.55 5.52 2.22
C THR A 635 8.45 6.73 2.48
N VAL A 636 8.96 6.89 3.71
CA VAL A 636 9.83 8.02 4.09
C VAL A 636 11.19 7.94 3.39
N GLY A 637 11.81 6.76 3.35
CA GLY A 637 13.10 6.55 2.66
C GLY A 637 12.99 6.64 1.13
N GLY A 638 11.85 6.23 0.56
CA GLY A 638 11.53 6.47 -0.85
C GLY A 638 11.33 7.95 -1.16
N ALA A 639 10.58 8.65 -0.30
CA ALA A 639 10.32 10.09 -0.43
C ALA A 639 11.62 10.90 -0.40
N LEU A 640 12.60 10.54 0.45
CA LEU A 640 13.91 11.19 0.50
C LEU A 640 14.55 11.34 -0.90
N SER A 641 14.50 10.28 -1.70
CA SER A 641 15.07 10.28 -3.05
C SER A 641 14.33 11.26 -3.97
N TRP A 642 13.00 11.30 -3.92
CA TRP A 642 12.20 12.23 -4.72
C TRP A 642 12.39 13.68 -4.29
N LEU A 643 12.49 13.96 -2.98
CA LEU A 643 12.73 15.29 -2.44
C LEU A 643 14.11 15.82 -2.86
N TYR A 644 15.15 14.97 -2.79
CA TYR A 644 16.49 15.29 -3.28
C TYR A 644 16.50 15.61 -4.77
N LEU A 645 15.98 14.71 -5.61
CA LEU A 645 15.94 14.91 -7.06
C LEU A 645 15.18 16.18 -7.43
N ALA A 646 13.99 16.38 -6.85
CA ALA A 646 13.21 17.58 -7.10
C ALA A 646 13.93 18.86 -6.63
N SER A 647 14.61 18.81 -5.49
CA SER A 647 15.36 19.96 -4.96
C SER A 647 16.47 20.40 -5.91
N LYS A 648 17.32 19.46 -6.32
CA LYS A 648 18.47 19.70 -7.21
C LYS A 648 18.01 20.14 -8.59
N MET A 649 17.09 19.38 -9.19
CA MET A 649 16.70 19.61 -10.57
C MET A 649 15.85 20.87 -10.75
N SER A 650 15.01 21.24 -9.77
CA SER A 650 14.27 22.52 -9.81
C SER A 650 15.19 23.75 -9.69
N LYS A 651 16.44 23.58 -9.25
CA LYS A 651 17.50 24.61 -9.29
C LYS A 651 18.34 24.55 -10.56
N HIS A 652 18.01 23.64 -11.48
CA HIS A 652 18.81 23.29 -12.65
C HIS A 652 20.24 22.85 -12.31
N GLU A 653 20.43 22.29 -11.10
CA GLU A 653 21.71 21.66 -10.73
C GLU A 653 21.83 20.31 -11.44
N PRO A 654 22.98 19.99 -12.05
CA PRO A 654 23.16 18.73 -12.75
C PRO A 654 23.13 17.56 -11.77
N VAL A 655 22.27 16.59 -12.04
CA VAL A 655 22.23 15.30 -11.32
C VAL A 655 22.72 14.23 -12.28
N LYS A 656 23.87 13.62 -11.97
CA LYS A 656 24.47 12.54 -12.76
C LYS A 656 24.71 11.32 -11.88
N PRO A 657 23.71 10.43 -11.70
CA PRO A 657 23.85 9.35 -10.74
C PRO A 657 24.86 8.28 -11.19
N ASP A 658 25.13 8.11 -12.48
CA ASP A 658 26.11 7.13 -13.00
C ASP A 658 25.91 5.68 -12.47
N GLY A 659 24.66 5.26 -12.31
CA GLY A 659 24.29 3.96 -11.75
C GLY A 659 24.38 3.89 -10.22
N ARG A 660 24.38 5.03 -9.52
CA ARG A 660 24.31 5.06 -8.06
C ARG A 660 22.88 4.99 -7.55
N PHE A 661 22.74 4.55 -6.30
CA PHE A 661 21.49 4.63 -5.57
C PHE A 661 21.20 6.09 -5.24
N ILE A 662 20.00 6.56 -5.58
CA ILE A 662 19.62 7.96 -5.33
C ILE A 662 19.58 8.26 -3.83
N ASN A 663 19.20 7.28 -3.01
CA ASN A 663 19.17 7.44 -1.56
C ASN A 663 20.57 7.72 -0.98
N ASP A 664 21.61 7.04 -1.48
CA ASP A 664 23.01 7.31 -1.07
C ASP A 664 23.40 8.75 -1.38
N MET A 665 23.13 9.20 -2.61
CA MET A 665 23.41 10.58 -3.05
C MET A 665 22.67 11.61 -2.20
N ALA A 666 21.38 11.38 -1.95
CA ALA A 666 20.53 12.26 -1.16
C ALA A 666 21.03 12.42 0.29
N ARG A 667 21.51 11.32 0.88
CA ARG A 667 22.04 11.29 2.25
C ARG A 667 23.42 11.92 2.36
N GLU A 668 24.32 11.61 1.44
CA GLU A 668 25.66 12.17 1.39
C GLU A 668 25.61 13.70 1.22
N GLU A 669 24.83 14.21 0.26
CA GLU A 669 24.72 15.65 0.01
C GLU A 669 23.99 16.41 1.11
N ALA A 670 23.10 15.76 1.86
CA ALA A 670 22.46 16.35 3.05
C ALA A 670 23.39 16.36 4.28
N GLY A 671 24.55 15.70 4.24
CA GLY A 671 25.48 15.59 5.37
C GLY A 671 25.17 14.42 6.33
N PHE A 672 24.35 13.46 5.91
CA PHE A 672 23.91 12.32 6.73
C PHE A 672 24.19 10.96 6.06
N PRO A 673 25.44 10.64 5.65
CA PRO A 673 25.75 9.37 5.00
C PRO A 673 25.42 8.15 5.88
N TYR A 674 25.33 6.97 5.24
CA TYR A 674 25.14 5.70 5.93
C TYR A 674 26.30 5.39 6.89
N GLU A 675 25.97 4.87 8.06
CA GLU A 675 26.96 4.34 9.01
C GLU A 675 27.28 2.85 8.69
N PRO A 676 28.47 2.33 9.06
CA PRO A 676 28.89 0.97 8.67
C PRO A 676 27.98 -0.17 9.15
N ASP A 677 27.30 0.03 10.29
CA ASP A 677 26.36 -0.90 10.92
C ASP A 677 24.90 -0.59 10.60
N GLU A 678 24.63 0.46 9.81
CA GLU A 678 23.29 0.84 9.42
C GLU A 678 22.75 -0.08 8.31
N SER A 679 21.55 -0.61 8.51
CA SER A 679 20.90 -1.51 7.54
C SER A 679 20.61 -0.76 6.23
N ARG A 680 21.16 -1.27 5.13
CA ARG A 680 20.94 -0.77 3.77
C ARG A 680 20.68 -1.91 2.79
N LEU A 681 19.98 -1.64 1.70
CA LEU A 681 19.79 -2.65 0.64
C LEU A 681 21.14 -3.10 0.10
N THR A 682 21.25 -4.37 -0.29
CA THR A 682 22.44 -4.84 -1.01
C THR A 682 22.61 -3.98 -2.27
N ARG A 683 23.84 -3.53 -2.58
CA ARG A 683 24.08 -2.57 -3.67
C ARG A 683 24.24 -3.23 -5.04
N ALA A 684 24.36 -4.55 -5.09
CA ALA A 684 24.47 -5.31 -6.32
C ALA A 684 23.81 -6.69 -6.17
N VAL A 685 23.35 -7.21 -7.29
CA VAL A 685 22.79 -8.55 -7.43
C VAL A 685 23.68 -9.35 -8.39
N GLU A 686 23.90 -10.62 -8.10
CA GLU A 686 24.64 -11.53 -8.99
C GLU A 686 23.76 -11.92 -10.18
N VAL A 687 23.87 -11.19 -11.29
CA VAL A 687 23.06 -11.41 -12.50
C VAL A 687 23.18 -12.83 -13.05
N ALA A 688 24.33 -13.49 -12.88
CA ALA A 688 24.55 -14.87 -13.34
C ALA A 688 23.72 -15.93 -12.59
N LYS A 689 23.15 -15.58 -11.43
CA LYS A 689 22.29 -16.46 -10.61
C LYS A 689 20.81 -16.05 -10.63
N MET A 690 20.45 -15.07 -11.46
CA MET A 690 19.05 -14.77 -11.76
C MET A 690 18.61 -15.73 -12.86
N GLY A 691 17.71 -16.65 -12.53
CA GLY A 691 17.29 -17.78 -13.38
C GLY A 691 17.03 -17.46 -14.85
#